data_AF-A0A7U9WYE3-F1
#
_entry.id   AF-A0A7U9WYE3-F1
#
_cell.length_a   1.000
_cell.length_b   1.000
_cell.length_c   1.000
_cell.angle_alpha   90.00
_cell.angle_beta   90.00
_cell.angle_gamma   90.00
#
_symmetry.space_group_name_H-M   'P 1'
#
loop_
_entity.id
_entity.type
_entity.pdbx_description
1 polymer ?
#
loop_
_entity_poly.entity_id
_entity_poly.type
_entity_poly.pdbx_seq_one_letter_code
_entity_poly.pdbx_strand_id
1 'polypeptide(L)'
;MRDWIAQNKSFAIVLIIQMLFLLIMLFTTFRKPATYMLNSSNIIQTNDKVFLDGNESYSVTSMHQEEQPPEEILRSTPFALPYGMYEVVVYYQSVFETERTCEDSIGCVQITSQKLRAGLQCSEILLYDTKTRVSDRLWVRSFTGVEDLEAHVLYGGVGELHFSTIEIRELPLWRYICLFGWLLLFVVTDIGYLYFFTRKNYANKQIVIGLGLTIFFSSLPLFTDFLYWGHDMDFHTARIWSLAEGIKNGHWIVPIQTEMVNGYGYATPLFYSQLFLYVPALIYCMGAPLQVCYQIYAVLINATTCLICFFCLKGLFRNKRFALFGAILYTLSAYRLADVYTRASVGEYTAMAFLPLILYGFAQVYMTEEKKISWRDYIPIVIGLTGIIQSHILTCELTALCIVLFCLIAIRKTIQAQRFLALVKAALLTIAINAAFLIPFLSSMTMNLTVKANQINQIQEQGSYLVQVLGLFMTATGGSVKGTLNEMPMSIGFSLIIGIGIVIYCCAKKYDWEMEQDQILKFGACCAGFAVLSIVFSLRFMPWDSIQNISGIIAKVLCMIQYPWRYYAFATIFGVFAAVAGIRVISEYKGSVTVKLCCGIMLSFTVLNAGLFFRDFANEAKTITVYGAMPTEIGYGEYLPTGTVMQQLKVRKIVTDEPYVTVSEYQYIDGVTTFSCKNRSDKEKTIEIPLLNYDHYHAYDKNNGQEFEIRNGSNNCVSIVVYPQYEGTLEVRYVIPMLWKVGYMISAVSIAGMVAMVGSTRWKRKKA
;
A
#
# COMPACT_ATOMS: atom_id res chain seq x y z
N MET A 1 -4.12 34.50 32.00
CA MET A 1 -4.37 34.58 30.53
C MET A 1 -3.91 35.92 29.96
N ARG A 2 -4.36 37.05 30.52
CA ARG A 2 -3.98 38.41 30.10
C ARG A 2 -2.45 38.65 30.08
N ASP A 3 -1.75 38.20 31.13
CA ASP A 3 -0.28 38.34 31.22
C ASP A 3 0.48 37.47 30.21
N TRP A 4 -0.05 36.28 29.90
CA TRP A 4 0.54 35.39 28.89
C TRP A 4 0.37 35.95 27.47
N ILE A 5 -0.80 36.53 27.17
CA ILE A 5 -1.05 37.23 25.90
C ILE A 5 -0.13 38.45 25.78
N ALA A 6 0.04 39.21 26.87
CA ALA A 6 0.95 40.36 26.88
C ALA A 6 2.41 39.96 26.60
N GLN A 7 2.83 38.78 27.04
CA GLN A 7 4.17 38.23 26.81
C GLN A 7 4.33 37.55 25.43
N ASN A 8 3.26 37.11 24.77
CA ASN A 8 3.28 36.37 23.51
C ASN A 8 2.37 36.99 22.43
N LYS A 9 2.39 38.32 22.29
CA LYS A 9 1.50 39.07 21.40
C LYS A 9 1.52 38.55 19.94
N SER A 10 2.69 38.22 19.42
CA SER A 10 2.84 37.69 18.05
C SER A 10 2.11 36.35 17.86
N PHE A 11 2.23 35.43 18.83
CA PHE A 11 1.53 34.15 18.79
C PHE A 11 0.02 34.31 18.95
N ALA A 12 -0.42 35.26 19.80
CA ALA A 12 -1.84 35.57 19.94
C ALA A 12 -2.46 36.09 18.64
N ILE A 13 -1.74 36.91 17.86
CA ILE A 13 -2.18 37.36 16.53
C ILE A 13 -2.31 36.17 15.57
N VAL A 14 -1.32 35.28 15.53
CA VAL A 14 -1.37 34.07 14.69
C VAL A 14 -2.59 33.21 15.03
N LEU A 15 -2.83 32.95 16.32
CA LEU A 15 -4.00 32.19 16.79
C LEU A 15 -5.31 32.85 16.38
N ILE A 16 -5.44 34.18 16.48
CA ILE A 16 -6.64 34.90 16.05
C ILE A 16 -6.88 34.72 14.56
N ILE A 17 -5.83 34.84 13.73
CA ILE A 17 -5.92 34.64 12.27
C ILE A 17 -6.33 33.20 11.94
N GLN A 18 -5.72 32.21 12.58
CA GLN A 18 -6.06 30.79 12.41
C GLN A 18 -7.50 30.50 12.83
N MET A 19 -7.95 31.05 13.97
CA MET A 19 -9.33 30.91 14.44
C MET A 19 -10.32 31.55 13.47
N LEU A 20 -10.03 32.76 12.97
CA LEU A 20 -10.86 33.41 11.94
C LEU A 20 -10.94 32.57 10.67
N PHE A 21 -9.81 32.02 10.20
CA PHE A 21 -9.78 31.13 9.05
C PHE A 21 -10.61 29.86 9.27
N LEU A 22 -10.45 29.20 10.43
CA LEU A 22 -11.23 28.01 10.77
C LEU A 22 -12.72 28.33 10.91
N LEU A 23 -13.09 29.50 11.43
CA LEU A 23 -14.47 29.96 11.48
C LEU A 23 -15.05 30.14 10.07
N ILE A 24 -14.31 30.79 9.16
CA ILE A 24 -14.72 30.95 7.76
C ILE A 24 -14.91 29.58 7.10
N MET A 25 -13.95 28.66 7.26
CA MET A 25 -14.05 27.29 6.75
C MET A 25 -15.21 26.52 7.37
N LEU A 26 -15.46 26.69 8.67
CA LEU A 26 -16.59 26.07 9.35
C LEU A 26 -17.92 26.55 8.75
N PHE A 27 -18.08 27.85 8.49
CA PHE A 27 -19.27 28.38 7.82
C PHE A 27 -19.45 27.81 6.41
N THR A 28 -18.37 27.63 5.64
CA THR A 28 -18.46 27.05 4.29
C THR A 28 -18.82 25.55 4.33
N THR A 29 -18.50 24.84 5.42
CA THR A 29 -18.87 23.42 5.57
C THR A 29 -20.39 23.18 5.66
N PHE A 30 -21.15 24.11 6.26
CA PHE A 30 -22.60 23.99 6.50
C PHE A 30 -23.49 24.29 5.29
N ARG A 31 -22.90 24.62 4.14
CA ARG A 31 -23.65 24.86 2.91
C ARG A 31 -24.44 23.61 2.49
N LYS A 32 -25.61 23.76 1.85
CA LYS A 32 -26.31 22.62 1.26
C LYS A 32 -25.40 21.90 0.24
N PRO A 33 -25.33 20.56 0.23
CA PRO A 33 -24.60 19.82 -0.80
C PRO A 33 -25.16 20.14 -2.18
N ALA A 34 -24.28 20.40 -3.14
CA ALA A 34 -24.66 20.60 -4.53
C ALA A 34 -24.99 19.26 -5.19
N THR A 35 -26.03 19.24 -6.01
CA THR A 35 -26.37 18.09 -6.87
C THR A 35 -26.80 18.62 -8.22
N TYR A 36 -26.20 18.09 -9.27
CA TYR A 36 -26.49 18.46 -10.66
C TYR A 36 -26.84 17.20 -11.42
N MET A 37 -27.95 17.25 -12.14
CA MET A 37 -28.43 16.13 -12.96
C MET A 37 -28.41 16.61 -14.40
N LEU A 38 -27.61 15.95 -15.23
CA LEU A 38 -27.51 16.19 -16.66
C LEU A 38 -28.35 15.14 -17.39
N ASN A 39 -29.43 15.57 -18.03
CA ASN A 39 -30.41 14.71 -18.70
C ASN A 39 -30.89 15.38 -20.00
N SER A 40 -31.95 14.83 -20.60
CA SER A 40 -32.58 15.32 -21.83
C SER A 40 -32.87 16.83 -21.87
N SER A 41 -33.10 17.48 -20.72
CA SER A 41 -33.45 18.90 -20.64
C SER A 41 -32.26 19.86 -20.76
N ASN A 42 -31.05 19.38 -20.49
CA ASN A 42 -29.84 20.22 -20.42
C ASN A 42 -28.65 19.60 -21.15
N ILE A 43 -28.87 18.53 -21.91
CA ILE A 43 -27.94 17.93 -22.86
C ILE A 43 -28.45 18.21 -24.27
N ILE A 44 -27.53 18.61 -25.15
CA ILE A 44 -27.79 18.87 -26.57
C ILE A 44 -27.08 17.82 -27.42
N GLN A 45 -27.72 17.44 -28.53
CA GLN A 45 -27.13 16.58 -29.55
C GLN A 45 -26.15 17.41 -30.38
N THR A 46 -24.95 16.88 -30.56
CA THR A 46 -23.91 17.51 -31.39
C THR A 46 -23.73 16.79 -32.72
N ASN A 47 -24.37 15.63 -32.89
CA ASN A 47 -24.28 14.77 -34.05
C ASN A 47 -25.68 14.31 -34.49
N ASP A 48 -25.95 14.39 -35.79
CA ASP A 48 -27.25 14.03 -36.40
C ASP A 48 -27.57 12.53 -36.31
N LYS A 49 -26.57 11.68 -35.99
CA LYS A 49 -26.72 10.23 -35.83
C LYS A 49 -27.33 9.80 -34.48
N VAL A 50 -27.57 10.74 -33.57
CA VAL A 50 -28.08 10.46 -32.22
C VAL A 50 -29.60 10.66 -32.19
N PHE A 51 -30.32 9.64 -31.72
CA PHE A 51 -31.78 9.69 -31.56
C PHE A 51 -32.14 9.88 -30.08
N LEU A 52 -33.23 10.59 -29.81
CA LEU A 52 -33.82 10.68 -28.47
C LEU A 52 -34.98 9.68 -28.40
N ASP A 53 -34.84 8.66 -27.57
CA ASP A 53 -35.86 7.64 -27.35
C ASP A 53 -37.01 8.18 -26.47
N GLY A 54 -38.18 7.55 -26.53
CA GLY A 54 -39.36 7.94 -25.74
C GLY A 54 -39.19 7.87 -24.22
N ASN A 55 -38.11 7.25 -23.73
CA ASN A 55 -37.74 7.17 -22.31
C ASN A 55 -36.76 8.27 -21.87
N GLU A 56 -36.57 9.33 -22.67
CA GLU A 56 -35.59 10.41 -22.44
C GLU A 56 -34.11 9.96 -22.46
N SER A 57 -33.83 8.78 -23.02
CA SER A 57 -32.47 8.28 -23.29
C SER A 57 -32.02 8.65 -24.70
N TYR A 58 -30.73 8.90 -24.88
CA TYR A 58 -30.11 9.12 -26.19
C TYR A 58 -29.53 7.82 -26.72
N SER A 59 -29.92 7.41 -27.91
CA SER A 59 -29.40 6.21 -28.59
C SER A 59 -28.51 6.60 -29.78
N VAL A 60 -27.36 5.94 -29.89
CA VAL A 60 -26.52 5.99 -31.09
C VAL A 60 -26.09 4.58 -31.45
N THR A 61 -26.19 4.24 -32.72
CA THR A 61 -25.79 2.93 -33.25
C THR A 61 -24.85 3.14 -34.43
N SER A 62 -23.77 2.38 -34.48
CA SER A 62 -22.85 2.38 -35.61
C SER A 62 -22.56 0.97 -36.08
N MET A 63 -22.65 0.77 -37.40
CA MET A 63 -22.40 -0.50 -38.08
C MET A 63 -20.91 -0.71 -38.43
N HIS A 64 -20.01 0.16 -37.96
CA HIS A 64 -18.57 0.04 -38.21
C HIS A 64 -17.95 -1.03 -37.31
N GLN A 65 -17.10 -1.89 -37.89
CA GLN A 65 -16.43 -2.99 -37.16
C GLN A 65 -15.07 -2.60 -36.55
N GLU A 66 -14.55 -1.40 -36.87
CA GLU A 66 -13.26 -0.89 -36.37
C GLU A 66 -13.48 0.35 -35.49
N GLU A 67 -12.67 0.48 -34.43
CA GLU A 67 -12.67 1.66 -33.56
C GLU A 67 -12.26 2.92 -34.32
N GLN A 68 -13.09 3.96 -34.22
CA GLN A 68 -12.79 5.27 -34.76
C GLN A 68 -12.35 6.22 -33.63
N PRO A 69 -11.63 7.31 -33.95
CA PRO A 69 -11.38 8.35 -32.96
C PRO A 69 -12.71 8.78 -32.31
N PRO A 70 -12.78 8.89 -30.97
CA PRO A 70 -14.03 9.17 -30.28
C PRO A 70 -14.68 10.46 -30.79
N GLU A 71 -15.91 10.36 -31.27
CA GLU A 71 -16.68 11.49 -31.79
C GLU A 71 -17.61 12.04 -30.70
N GLU A 72 -17.68 13.36 -30.56
CA GLU A 72 -18.61 14.00 -29.62
C GLU A 72 -20.04 13.88 -30.12
N ILE A 73 -20.86 13.14 -29.37
CA ILE A 73 -22.26 12.87 -29.72
C ILE A 73 -23.24 13.69 -28.89
N LEU A 74 -22.87 14.01 -27.64
CA LEU A 74 -23.69 14.77 -26.72
C LEU A 74 -22.82 15.77 -25.97
N ARG A 75 -23.39 16.95 -25.71
CA ARG A 75 -22.76 17.99 -24.89
C ARG A 75 -23.76 18.56 -23.90
N SER A 76 -23.37 18.77 -22.66
CA SER A 76 -24.22 19.50 -21.71
C SER A 76 -24.21 21.00 -21.98
N THR A 77 -25.29 21.67 -21.62
CA THR A 77 -25.25 23.12 -21.37
C THR A 77 -24.25 23.43 -20.26
N PRO A 78 -23.56 24.60 -20.30
CA PRO A 78 -22.61 24.97 -19.27
C PRO A 78 -23.26 25.00 -17.88
N PHE A 79 -22.60 24.39 -16.90
CA PHE A 79 -23.04 24.38 -15.51
C PHE A 79 -21.94 24.82 -14.56
N ALA A 80 -22.34 25.27 -13.38
CA ALA A 80 -21.40 25.73 -12.36
C ALA A 80 -21.27 24.69 -11.26
N LEU A 81 -20.04 24.32 -10.91
CA LEU A 81 -19.75 23.59 -9.69
C LEU A 81 -18.94 24.45 -8.72
N PRO A 82 -19.39 24.57 -7.47
CA PRO A 82 -18.61 25.23 -6.44
C PRO A 82 -17.36 24.44 -6.02
N TYR A 83 -16.48 25.05 -5.24
CA TYR A 83 -15.36 24.34 -4.60
C TYR A 83 -15.85 23.10 -3.84
N GLY A 84 -15.25 21.94 -4.12
CA GLY A 84 -15.65 20.69 -3.47
C GLY A 84 -15.17 19.43 -4.18
N MET A 85 -15.46 18.30 -3.55
CA MET A 85 -15.31 16.97 -4.15
C MET A 85 -16.70 16.45 -4.52
N TYR A 86 -16.78 15.80 -5.67
CA TYR A 86 -18.00 15.29 -6.24
C TYR A 86 -17.83 13.82 -6.63
N GLU A 87 -18.91 13.08 -6.50
CA GLU A 87 -19.11 11.81 -7.16
C GLU A 87 -19.86 12.05 -8.47
N VAL A 88 -19.29 11.58 -9.58
CA VAL A 88 -19.93 11.61 -10.89
C VAL A 88 -20.41 10.22 -11.19
N VAL A 89 -21.71 10.04 -11.42
CA VAL A 89 -22.34 8.77 -11.75
C VAL A 89 -22.94 8.87 -13.14
N VAL A 90 -22.49 8.02 -14.05
CA VAL A 90 -23.02 7.95 -15.42
C VAL A 90 -23.90 6.72 -15.53
N TYR A 91 -25.14 6.92 -15.96
CA TYR A 91 -26.09 5.86 -16.28
C TYR A 91 -26.23 5.72 -17.78
N TYR A 92 -25.95 4.53 -18.29
CA TYR A 92 -26.01 4.20 -19.71
C TYR A 92 -26.31 2.71 -19.86
N GLN A 93 -26.66 2.31 -21.06
CA GLN A 93 -26.62 0.93 -21.49
C GLN A 93 -25.82 0.89 -22.78
N SER A 94 -25.08 -0.16 -22.99
CA SER A 94 -24.44 -0.40 -24.26
C SER A 94 -24.66 -1.84 -24.67
N VAL A 95 -24.71 -2.03 -25.97
CA VAL A 95 -24.80 -3.34 -26.60
C VAL A 95 -23.77 -3.35 -27.72
N PHE A 96 -22.72 -4.14 -27.55
CA PHE A 96 -21.81 -4.43 -28.64
C PHE A 96 -22.33 -5.59 -29.50
N GLU A 97 -22.21 -5.48 -30.84
CA GLU A 97 -22.68 -6.50 -31.79
C GLU A 97 -21.82 -7.80 -31.79
N THR A 98 -20.64 -7.81 -31.17
CA THR A 98 -19.74 -8.98 -31.00
C THR A 98 -19.38 -9.20 -29.53
N GLU A 99 -18.99 -10.43 -29.12
CA GLU A 99 -18.56 -10.73 -27.74
C GLU A 99 -17.31 -9.89 -27.37
N ARG A 100 -17.53 -8.71 -26.78
CA ARG A 100 -16.50 -7.81 -26.27
C ARG A 100 -16.27 -8.00 -24.77
N THR A 101 -15.12 -7.50 -24.33
CA THR A 101 -14.51 -7.71 -23.03
C THR A 101 -14.60 -6.47 -22.14
N CYS A 102 -14.22 -6.57 -20.87
CA CYS A 102 -14.20 -5.45 -19.92
C CYS A 102 -13.13 -4.39 -20.21
N GLU A 103 -12.27 -4.63 -21.18
CA GLU A 103 -11.28 -3.66 -21.65
C GLU A 103 -11.85 -2.79 -22.78
N ASP A 104 -12.96 -3.21 -23.39
CA ASP A 104 -13.58 -2.51 -24.49
C ASP A 104 -14.51 -1.42 -23.95
N SER A 105 -14.12 -0.15 -24.16
CA SER A 105 -14.95 1.01 -23.88
C SER A 105 -15.72 1.43 -25.13
N ILE A 106 -17.04 1.57 -25.04
CA ILE A 106 -17.86 2.07 -26.15
C ILE A 106 -17.71 3.58 -26.37
N GLY A 107 -17.17 4.27 -25.37
CA GLY A 107 -17.01 5.70 -25.35
C GLY A 107 -16.52 6.18 -24.00
N CYS A 108 -16.48 7.49 -23.81
CA CYS A 108 -16.14 8.09 -22.54
C CYS A 108 -16.93 9.37 -22.27
N VAL A 109 -17.03 9.74 -20.99
CA VAL A 109 -17.53 11.04 -20.56
C VAL A 109 -16.35 11.87 -20.06
N GLN A 110 -16.20 13.06 -20.64
CA GLN A 110 -15.21 14.05 -20.22
C GLN A 110 -15.91 15.27 -19.64
N ILE A 111 -15.46 15.75 -18.49
CA ILE A 111 -15.93 17.03 -17.93
C ILE A 111 -14.79 18.03 -18.03
N THR A 112 -15.02 19.14 -18.73
CA THR A 112 -13.98 20.13 -19.02
C THR A 112 -14.43 21.54 -18.65
N SER A 113 -13.47 22.46 -18.54
CA SER A 113 -13.70 23.90 -18.41
C SER A 113 -12.77 24.63 -19.38
N GLN A 114 -13.30 25.61 -20.11
CA GLN A 114 -12.51 26.39 -21.06
C GLN A 114 -11.69 27.47 -20.35
N LYS A 115 -12.25 28.08 -19.30
CA LYS A 115 -11.64 29.19 -18.56
C LYS A 115 -10.67 28.73 -17.48
N LEU A 116 -10.89 27.57 -16.85
CA LEU A 116 -10.21 27.22 -15.60
C LEU A 116 -9.78 25.73 -15.50
N ARG A 117 -9.06 25.26 -16.52
CA ARG A 117 -8.57 23.86 -16.63
C ARG A 117 -7.83 23.35 -15.40
N ALA A 118 -6.91 24.13 -14.82
CA ALA A 118 -6.12 23.70 -13.67
C ALA A 118 -6.93 23.61 -12.35
N GLY A 119 -8.10 24.23 -12.28
CA GLY A 119 -8.98 24.14 -11.11
C GLY A 119 -9.93 22.95 -11.14
N LEU A 120 -9.92 22.16 -12.22
CA LEU A 120 -10.72 20.96 -12.39
C LEU A 120 -9.81 19.74 -12.48
N GLN A 121 -10.12 18.73 -11.70
CA GLN A 121 -9.39 17.48 -11.66
C GLN A 121 -10.39 16.32 -11.71
N CYS A 122 -10.49 15.71 -12.88
CA CYS A 122 -11.39 14.60 -13.17
C CYS A 122 -10.71 13.67 -14.17
N SER A 123 -10.89 12.37 -14.01
CA SER A 123 -10.51 11.40 -15.04
C SER A 123 -11.54 11.41 -16.17
N GLU A 124 -11.13 10.92 -17.33
CA GLU A 124 -12.08 10.50 -18.35
C GLU A 124 -12.82 9.26 -17.84
N ILE A 125 -14.16 9.30 -17.85
CA ILE A 125 -14.99 8.21 -17.36
C ILE A 125 -15.26 7.27 -18.53
N LEU A 126 -14.54 6.16 -18.58
CA LEU A 126 -14.71 5.15 -19.63
C LEU A 126 -16.04 4.39 -19.44
N LEU A 127 -16.80 4.26 -20.53
CA LEU A 127 -18.08 3.56 -20.59
C LEU A 127 -17.84 2.13 -21.10
N TYR A 128 -17.80 1.17 -20.18
CA TYR A 128 -17.56 -0.24 -20.48
C TYR A 128 -18.85 -1.00 -20.75
N ASP A 129 -18.81 -1.98 -21.64
CA ASP A 129 -20.00 -2.73 -22.04
C ASP A 129 -20.61 -3.59 -20.92
N THR A 130 -19.77 -4.01 -19.97
CA THR A 130 -20.16 -4.86 -18.84
C THR A 130 -20.92 -4.12 -17.73
N LYS A 131 -21.16 -2.81 -17.87
CA LYS A 131 -21.73 -1.96 -16.82
C LYS A 131 -22.85 -1.10 -17.38
N THR A 132 -23.90 -0.93 -16.57
CA THR A 132 -24.98 0.04 -16.82
C THR A 132 -24.86 1.31 -15.98
N ARG A 133 -23.86 1.33 -15.10
CA ARG A 133 -23.56 2.43 -14.19
C ARG A 133 -22.06 2.46 -13.91
N VAL A 134 -21.45 3.63 -14.11
CA VAL A 134 -20.05 3.89 -13.73
C VAL A 134 -19.99 5.11 -12.84
N SER A 135 -19.17 5.05 -11.78
CA SER A 135 -18.95 6.18 -10.88
C SER A 135 -17.47 6.52 -10.75
N ASP A 136 -17.16 7.82 -10.75
CA ASP A 136 -15.81 8.33 -10.49
C ASP A 136 -15.84 9.58 -9.59
N ARG A 137 -14.67 10.16 -9.35
CA ARG A 137 -14.44 11.33 -8.50
C ARG A 137 -14.05 12.53 -9.35
N LEU A 138 -14.69 13.67 -9.05
CA LEU A 138 -14.38 14.97 -9.65
C LEU A 138 -14.02 15.95 -8.53
N TRP A 139 -12.90 16.67 -8.72
CA TRP A 139 -12.41 17.66 -7.76
C TRP A 139 -12.40 19.06 -8.38
N VAL A 140 -13.16 19.97 -7.76
CA VAL A 140 -13.09 21.40 -8.03
C VAL A 140 -12.18 22.06 -7.00
N ARG A 141 -10.96 22.46 -7.42
CA ARG A 141 -9.95 23.10 -6.57
C ARG A 141 -10.08 24.61 -6.48
N SER A 142 -10.74 25.24 -7.45
CA SER A 142 -10.97 26.69 -7.45
C SER A 142 -11.84 27.10 -6.26
N PHE A 143 -11.33 28.00 -5.41
CA PHE A 143 -12.05 28.49 -4.22
C PHE A 143 -13.36 29.20 -4.58
N THR A 144 -13.42 29.84 -5.75
CA THR A 144 -14.64 30.50 -6.26
C THR A 144 -15.58 29.53 -6.97
N GLY A 145 -15.20 28.25 -7.10
CA GLY A 145 -15.85 27.31 -8.00
C GLY A 145 -15.42 27.50 -9.46
N VAL A 146 -16.08 26.75 -10.34
CA VAL A 146 -15.93 26.80 -11.79
C VAL A 146 -17.34 26.94 -12.38
N GLU A 147 -17.55 27.94 -13.24
CA GLU A 147 -18.90 28.33 -13.72
C GLU A 147 -19.22 27.84 -15.13
N ASP A 148 -18.22 27.36 -15.86
CA ASP A 148 -18.27 27.03 -17.29
C ASP A 148 -17.98 25.55 -17.56
N LEU A 149 -18.45 24.66 -16.69
CA LEU A 149 -18.23 23.22 -16.87
C LEU A 149 -19.14 22.70 -17.97
N GLU A 150 -18.56 21.89 -18.86
CA GLU A 150 -19.27 21.17 -19.91
C GLU A 150 -18.95 19.68 -19.78
N ALA A 151 -19.98 18.84 -19.86
CA ALA A 151 -19.85 17.40 -19.97
C ALA A 151 -19.99 17.00 -21.43
N HIS A 152 -19.01 16.26 -21.94
CA HIS A 152 -18.92 15.78 -23.31
C HIS A 152 -19.03 14.27 -23.28
N VAL A 153 -20.00 13.71 -24.01
CA VAL A 153 -20.11 12.26 -24.22
C VAL A 153 -19.50 11.97 -25.59
N LEU A 154 -18.41 11.22 -25.56
CA LEU A 154 -17.64 10.81 -26.73
C LEU A 154 -17.94 9.34 -27.02
N TYR A 155 -18.26 9.03 -28.27
CA TYR A 155 -18.59 7.68 -28.73
C TYR A 155 -17.51 7.14 -29.65
N GLY A 156 -17.03 5.92 -29.39
CA GLY A 156 -15.93 5.27 -30.11
C GLY A 156 -16.29 4.72 -31.49
N GLY A 157 -17.55 4.86 -31.92
CA GLY A 157 -17.97 4.52 -33.29
C GLY A 157 -18.33 3.06 -33.55
N VAL A 158 -18.48 2.22 -32.51
CA VAL A 158 -18.83 0.80 -32.66
C VAL A 158 -19.90 0.38 -31.64
N GLY A 159 -20.90 -0.37 -32.07
CA GLY A 159 -21.98 -0.89 -31.21
C GLY A 159 -23.18 0.04 -31.09
N GLU A 160 -23.94 -0.13 -30.00
CA GLU A 160 -25.07 0.69 -29.62
C GLU A 160 -24.85 1.27 -28.21
N LEU A 161 -25.01 2.58 -28.04
CA LEU A 161 -24.94 3.27 -26.76
C LEU A 161 -26.27 3.98 -26.49
N HIS A 162 -26.96 3.55 -25.43
CA HIS A 162 -28.09 4.26 -24.84
C HIS A 162 -27.62 5.04 -23.62
N PHE A 163 -27.37 6.32 -23.79
CA PHE A 163 -26.99 7.20 -22.70
C PHE A 163 -28.25 7.75 -21.99
N SER A 164 -28.30 7.64 -20.65
CA SER A 164 -29.47 8.10 -19.88
C SER A 164 -29.22 9.43 -19.18
N THR A 165 -28.30 9.48 -18.22
CA THR A 165 -28.06 10.69 -17.42
C THR A 165 -26.68 10.67 -16.75
N ILE A 166 -26.13 11.86 -16.49
CA ILE A 166 -24.99 12.04 -15.59
C ILE A 166 -25.48 12.73 -14.33
N GLU A 167 -25.20 12.12 -13.19
CA GLU A 167 -25.51 12.67 -11.88
C GLU A 167 -24.20 13.07 -11.17
N ILE A 168 -24.10 14.34 -10.78
CA ILE A 168 -22.95 14.89 -10.07
C ILE A 168 -23.41 15.26 -8.66
N ARG A 169 -22.93 14.53 -7.65
CA ARG A 169 -23.27 14.71 -6.24
C ARG A 169 -22.06 15.19 -5.45
N GLU A 170 -22.19 16.29 -4.73
CA GLU A 170 -21.14 16.71 -3.82
C GLU A 170 -20.99 15.72 -2.65
N LEU A 171 -19.74 15.44 -2.26
CA LEU A 171 -19.38 14.63 -1.10
C LEU A 171 -19.11 15.57 0.10
N PRO A 172 -20.12 15.93 0.91
CA PRO A 172 -19.97 16.95 1.95
C PRO A 172 -18.98 16.55 3.05
N LEU A 173 -18.75 15.25 3.25
CA LEU A 173 -17.78 14.73 4.22
C LEU A 173 -16.36 15.25 3.95
N TRP A 174 -16.01 15.46 2.68
CA TRP A 174 -14.74 16.04 2.28
C TRP A 174 -14.51 17.44 2.87
N ARG A 175 -15.56 18.28 2.97
CA ARG A 175 -15.43 19.63 3.56
C ARG A 175 -14.99 19.57 5.01
N TYR A 176 -15.52 18.62 5.77
CA TYR A 176 -15.12 18.39 7.16
C TYR A 176 -13.71 17.86 7.27
N ILE A 177 -13.25 17.03 6.31
CA ILE A 177 -11.84 16.61 6.25
C ILE A 177 -10.93 17.79 5.97
N CYS A 178 -11.27 18.67 5.02
CA CYS A 178 -10.48 19.86 4.76
C CYS A 178 -10.39 20.74 6.01
N LEU A 179 -11.51 20.98 6.70
CA LEU A 179 -11.55 21.71 7.96
C LEU A 179 -10.66 21.04 9.04
N PHE A 180 -10.79 19.73 9.21
CA PHE A 180 -9.98 18.95 10.15
C PHE A 180 -8.50 18.98 9.78
N GLY A 181 -8.16 18.89 8.50
CA GLY A 181 -6.80 18.99 7.97
C GLY A 181 -6.17 20.34 8.27
N TRP A 182 -6.91 21.43 8.07
CA TRP A 182 -6.46 22.78 8.45
C TRP A 182 -6.32 22.95 9.96
N LEU A 183 -7.25 22.42 10.74
CA LEU A 183 -7.16 22.42 12.20
C LEU A 183 -5.90 21.66 12.66
N LEU A 184 -5.66 20.48 12.10
CA LEU A 184 -4.49 19.67 12.41
C LEU A 184 -3.20 20.41 12.02
N LEU A 185 -3.16 21.02 10.83
CA LEU A 185 -2.04 21.83 10.39
C LEU A 185 -1.77 22.97 11.39
N PHE A 186 -2.81 23.71 11.79
CA PHE A 186 -2.68 24.81 12.75
C PHE A 186 -2.19 24.32 14.10
N VAL A 187 -2.77 23.25 14.65
CA VAL A 187 -2.31 22.63 15.89
C VAL A 187 -0.83 22.24 15.81
N VAL A 188 -0.39 21.63 14.70
CA VAL A 188 1.02 21.26 14.49
C VAL A 188 1.90 22.50 14.39
N THR A 189 1.48 23.52 13.62
CA THR A 189 2.23 24.77 13.49
C THR A 189 2.32 25.53 14.80
N ASP A 190 1.28 25.48 15.64
CA ASP A 190 1.23 26.15 16.93
C ASP A 190 2.09 25.46 17.96
N ILE A 191 2.02 24.13 18.03
CA ILE A 191 2.93 23.32 18.85
C ILE A 191 4.37 23.60 18.42
N GLY A 192 4.62 23.67 17.11
CA GLY A 192 5.91 24.06 16.53
C GLY A 192 6.33 25.47 16.97
N TYR A 193 5.47 26.47 16.80
CA TYR A 193 5.74 27.85 17.12
C TYR A 193 6.07 28.01 18.60
N LEU A 194 5.24 27.43 19.48
CA LEU A 194 5.46 27.42 20.91
C LEU A 194 6.78 26.75 21.27
N TYR A 195 7.06 25.58 20.70
CA TYR A 195 8.28 24.84 20.97
C TYR A 195 9.54 25.59 20.53
N PHE A 196 9.54 26.20 19.35
CA PHE A 196 10.72 26.85 18.77
C PHE A 196 10.92 28.30 19.22
N PHE A 197 9.86 29.11 19.32
CA PHE A 197 9.99 30.57 19.50
C PHE A 197 9.65 31.05 20.90
N THR A 198 8.72 30.42 21.62
CA THR A 198 8.32 30.91 22.96
C THR A 198 9.15 30.34 24.10
N ARG A 199 9.65 29.11 23.98
CA ARG A 199 10.41 28.45 25.05
C ARG A 199 11.91 28.50 24.82
N LYS A 200 12.65 29.19 25.70
CA LYS A 200 14.11 29.38 25.57
C LYS A 200 14.96 28.12 25.83
N ASN A 201 14.49 27.14 26.63
CA ASN A 201 15.34 26.09 27.24
C ASN A 201 15.15 24.63 26.77
N TYR A 202 14.73 24.34 25.53
CA TYR A 202 14.70 22.94 25.04
C TYR A 202 15.99 22.53 24.32
N ALA A 203 16.76 21.62 24.95
CA ALA A 203 18.03 21.08 24.45
C ALA A 203 17.95 20.20 23.18
N ASN A 204 16.82 20.14 22.46
CA ASN A 204 16.60 19.19 21.35
C ASN A 204 16.01 19.80 20.07
N LYS A 205 15.94 21.14 19.95
CA LYS A 205 15.35 21.81 18.77
C LYS A 205 15.96 21.34 17.44
N GLN A 206 17.29 21.26 17.39
CA GLN A 206 18.04 20.82 16.21
C GLN A 206 17.66 19.39 15.76
N ILE A 207 17.35 18.49 16.70
CA ILE A 207 16.97 17.12 16.39
C ILE A 207 15.59 17.08 15.76
N VAL A 208 14.64 17.84 16.31
CA VAL A 208 13.28 17.92 15.77
C VAL A 208 13.31 18.51 14.35
N ILE A 209 14.09 19.57 14.13
CA ILE A 209 14.30 20.15 12.80
C ILE A 209 14.90 19.11 11.85
N GLY A 210 15.96 18.42 12.26
CA GLY A 210 16.61 17.39 11.46
C GLY A 210 15.65 16.26 11.05
N LEU A 211 14.84 15.75 11.98
CA LEU A 211 13.81 14.75 11.68
C LEU A 211 12.76 15.30 10.71
N GLY A 212 12.23 16.51 10.96
CA GLY A 212 11.24 17.15 10.09
C GLY A 212 11.75 17.36 8.67
N LEU A 213 12.99 17.86 8.52
CA LEU A 213 13.63 18.04 7.21
C LEU A 213 13.89 16.72 6.51
N THR A 214 14.27 15.66 7.24
CA THR A 214 14.46 14.32 6.67
C THR A 214 13.15 13.78 6.12
N ILE A 215 12.06 13.88 6.90
CA ILE A 215 10.73 13.42 6.50
C ILE A 215 10.24 14.20 5.29
N PHE A 216 10.34 15.53 5.33
CA PHE A 216 9.96 16.41 4.22
C PHE A 216 10.74 16.08 2.96
N PHE A 217 12.07 16.04 3.04
CA PHE A 217 12.93 15.77 1.89
C PHE A 217 12.70 14.37 1.32
N SER A 218 12.56 13.35 2.19
CA SER A 218 12.24 11.98 1.74
C SER A 218 10.88 11.85 1.06
N SER A 219 9.98 12.82 1.25
CA SER A 219 8.61 12.85 0.73
C SER A 219 8.43 13.86 -0.41
N LEU A 220 9.51 14.50 -0.88
CA LEU A 220 9.43 15.61 -1.83
C LEU A 220 8.63 15.27 -3.12
N PRO A 221 8.82 14.09 -3.75
CA PRO A 221 8.05 13.70 -4.94
C PRO A 221 6.55 13.50 -4.70
N LEU A 222 6.09 13.45 -3.45
CA LEU A 222 4.67 13.24 -3.11
C LEU A 222 3.88 14.55 -3.01
N PHE A 223 4.55 15.71 -3.06
CA PHE A 223 3.91 17.03 -3.01
C PHE A 223 3.57 17.57 -4.41
N THR A 224 3.00 16.71 -5.24
CA THR A 224 2.55 16.98 -6.61
C THR A 224 1.05 16.78 -6.71
N ASP A 225 0.45 17.34 -7.76
CA ASP A 225 -0.97 17.15 -8.09
C ASP A 225 -1.23 15.94 -8.99
N PHE A 226 -0.19 15.13 -9.25
CA PHE A 226 -0.21 13.80 -9.88
C PHE A 226 0.63 12.79 -9.06
N LEU A 227 0.58 11.50 -9.38
CA LEU A 227 1.55 10.49 -8.92
C LEU A 227 2.62 10.26 -9.99
N TYR A 228 3.84 9.98 -9.54
CA TYR A 228 4.82 9.31 -10.37
C TYR A 228 4.53 7.81 -10.38
N TRP A 229 4.43 7.22 -11.56
CA TRP A 229 4.19 5.80 -11.74
C TRP A 229 5.40 4.99 -11.29
N GLY A 230 5.15 3.94 -10.51
CA GLY A 230 6.13 2.94 -10.11
C GLY A 230 5.60 1.55 -10.38
N HIS A 231 6.47 0.55 -10.37
CA HIS A 231 6.17 -0.79 -10.90
C HIS A 231 4.92 -1.46 -10.29
N ASP A 232 4.74 -1.37 -8.97
CA ASP A 232 3.63 -2.03 -8.24
C ASP A 232 2.46 -1.06 -7.94
N MET A 233 2.48 0.17 -8.48
CA MET A 233 1.55 1.25 -8.12
C MET A 233 0.10 0.89 -8.44
N ASP A 234 -0.15 0.38 -9.64
CA ASP A 234 -1.51 0.09 -10.12
C ASP A 234 -2.14 -1.06 -9.31
N PHE A 235 -1.37 -2.10 -9.00
CA PHE A 235 -1.77 -3.16 -8.08
C PHE A 235 -2.16 -2.62 -6.69
N HIS A 236 -1.33 -1.77 -6.09
CA HIS A 236 -1.59 -1.28 -4.73
C HIS A 236 -2.72 -0.25 -4.67
N THR A 237 -2.86 0.62 -5.65
CA THR A 237 -3.97 1.57 -5.73
C THR A 237 -5.30 0.84 -5.97
N ALA A 238 -5.34 -0.16 -6.86
CA ALA A 238 -6.51 -1.02 -7.05
C ALA A 238 -6.93 -1.74 -5.76
N ARG A 239 -5.95 -2.21 -4.96
CA ARG A 239 -6.24 -2.82 -3.64
C ARG A 239 -6.82 -1.83 -2.64
N ILE A 240 -6.29 -0.60 -2.57
CA ILE A 240 -6.81 0.45 -1.69
C ILE A 240 -8.25 0.79 -2.08
N TRP A 241 -8.50 0.99 -3.38
CA TRP A 241 -9.83 1.27 -3.91
C TRP A 241 -10.81 0.14 -3.63
N SER A 242 -10.46 -1.10 -3.96
CA SER A 242 -11.34 -2.26 -3.73
C SER A 242 -11.63 -2.50 -2.24
N LEU A 243 -10.65 -2.28 -1.35
CA LEU A 243 -10.88 -2.30 0.10
C LEU A 243 -11.86 -1.21 0.53
N ALA A 244 -11.75 -0.01 -0.03
CA ALA A 244 -12.64 1.09 0.28
C ALA A 244 -14.07 0.86 -0.22
N GLU A 245 -14.25 0.26 -1.40
CA GLU A 245 -15.57 -0.19 -1.88
C GLU A 245 -16.18 -1.24 -0.96
N GLY A 246 -15.38 -2.21 -0.50
CA GLY A 246 -15.81 -3.18 0.52
C GLY A 246 -16.32 -2.51 1.80
N ILE A 247 -15.59 -1.50 2.32
CA ILE A 247 -15.97 -0.75 3.53
C ILE A 247 -17.26 0.05 3.30
N LYS A 248 -17.42 0.71 2.14
CA LYS A 248 -18.65 1.45 1.80
C LYS A 248 -19.88 0.54 1.75
N ASN A 249 -19.69 -0.70 1.30
CA ASN A 249 -20.71 -1.73 1.23
C ASN A 249 -20.92 -2.47 2.58
N GLY A 250 -20.35 -1.97 3.68
CA GLY A 250 -20.51 -2.52 5.03
C GLY A 250 -19.58 -3.68 5.39
N HIS A 251 -18.67 -4.09 4.49
CA HIS A 251 -17.70 -5.15 4.74
C HIS A 251 -16.39 -4.61 5.33
N TRP A 252 -16.25 -4.76 6.65
CA TRP A 252 -15.00 -4.43 7.33
C TRP A 252 -13.91 -5.47 7.14
N ILE A 253 -14.27 -6.73 6.87
CA ILE A 253 -13.33 -7.82 6.59
C ILE A 253 -13.60 -8.26 5.16
N VAL A 254 -12.65 -7.98 4.27
CA VAL A 254 -12.77 -8.23 2.82
C VAL A 254 -11.75 -9.33 2.46
N PRO A 255 -12.12 -10.63 2.56
CA PRO A 255 -11.24 -11.73 2.19
C PRO A 255 -11.07 -11.85 0.67
N ILE A 256 -12.11 -11.52 -0.08
CA ILE A 256 -12.13 -11.45 -1.53
C ILE A 256 -12.38 -10.00 -1.95
N GLN A 257 -11.47 -9.44 -2.73
CA GLN A 257 -11.63 -8.12 -3.33
C GLN A 257 -12.54 -8.24 -4.56
N THR A 258 -13.83 -8.04 -4.34
CA THR A 258 -14.90 -8.32 -5.29
C THR A 258 -14.82 -7.52 -6.56
N GLU A 259 -14.40 -6.26 -6.47
CA GLU A 259 -14.26 -5.35 -7.60
C GLU A 259 -13.07 -5.69 -8.51
N MET A 260 -12.12 -6.51 -8.02
CA MET A 260 -10.95 -6.88 -8.80
C MET A 260 -11.27 -7.96 -9.84
N VAL A 261 -10.51 -7.95 -10.94
CA VAL A 261 -10.62 -8.93 -12.01
C VAL A 261 -12.01 -8.89 -12.63
N ASN A 262 -12.45 -7.70 -13.04
CA ASN A 262 -13.74 -7.51 -13.70
C ASN A 262 -14.92 -8.09 -12.89
N GLY A 263 -14.92 -7.92 -11.57
CA GLY A 263 -15.97 -8.41 -10.69
C GLY A 263 -15.92 -9.92 -10.39
N TYR A 264 -14.94 -10.67 -10.90
CA TYR A 264 -14.78 -12.11 -10.59
C TYR A 264 -14.29 -12.34 -9.16
N GLY A 265 -13.71 -11.31 -8.55
CA GLY A 265 -13.14 -11.33 -7.21
C GLY A 265 -11.70 -11.84 -7.20
N TYR A 266 -10.87 -11.24 -6.33
CA TYR A 266 -9.48 -11.67 -6.15
C TYR A 266 -9.13 -11.90 -4.68
N ALA A 267 -8.56 -13.05 -4.36
CA ALA A 267 -8.28 -13.49 -2.98
C ALA A 267 -6.97 -12.93 -2.39
N THR A 268 -6.39 -11.89 -3.00
CA THR A 268 -5.14 -11.27 -2.53
C THR A 268 -5.12 -10.95 -1.03
N PRO A 269 -6.19 -10.43 -0.39
CA PRO A 269 -6.18 -10.15 1.05
C PRO A 269 -5.83 -11.32 1.96
N LEU A 270 -6.06 -12.57 1.51
CA LEU A 270 -5.72 -13.79 2.25
C LEU A 270 -4.21 -14.08 2.24
N PHE A 271 -3.50 -13.60 1.22
CA PHE A 271 -2.07 -13.86 1.01
C PHE A 271 -1.19 -12.63 1.26
N TYR A 272 -1.81 -11.46 1.17
CA TYR A 272 -1.18 -10.16 1.29
C TYR A 272 -1.97 -9.32 2.29
N SER A 273 -1.37 -9.08 3.46
CA SER A 273 -2.01 -8.29 4.51
C SER A 273 -2.45 -6.91 3.99
N GLN A 274 -3.56 -6.42 4.55
CA GLN A 274 -4.16 -5.14 4.21
C GLN A 274 -4.32 -4.21 5.41
N LEU A 275 -3.79 -4.57 6.60
CA LEU A 275 -3.98 -3.78 7.83
C LEU A 275 -3.62 -2.31 7.65
N PHE A 276 -2.46 -2.02 7.05
CA PHE A 276 -2.01 -0.65 6.82
C PHE A 276 -2.78 0.04 5.68
N LEU A 277 -3.35 -0.70 4.73
CA LEU A 277 -4.16 -0.16 3.63
C LEU A 277 -5.53 0.35 4.07
N TYR A 278 -6.00 -0.01 5.27
CA TYR A 278 -7.20 0.63 5.84
C TYR A 278 -7.02 2.14 6.00
N VAL A 279 -5.79 2.62 6.25
CA VAL A 279 -5.54 4.07 6.39
C VAL A 279 -5.91 4.83 5.11
N PRO A 280 -5.30 4.55 3.93
CA PRO A 280 -5.69 5.21 2.69
C PRO A 280 -7.12 4.85 2.24
N ALA A 281 -7.60 3.62 2.49
CA ALA A 281 -8.96 3.24 2.12
C ALA A 281 -10.03 4.06 2.88
N LEU A 282 -9.85 4.27 4.19
CA LEU A 282 -10.76 5.09 4.99
C LEU A 282 -10.73 6.56 4.54
N ILE A 283 -9.56 7.10 4.18
CA ILE A 283 -9.45 8.46 3.65
C ILE A 283 -10.22 8.57 2.31
N TYR A 284 -10.17 7.54 1.47
CA TYR A 284 -10.95 7.47 0.23
C TYR A 284 -12.45 7.38 0.50
N CYS A 285 -12.90 6.56 1.46
CA CYS A 285 -14.30 6.48 1.88
C CYS A 285 -14.84 7.85 2.34
N MET A 286 -13.96 8.69 2.92
CA MET A 286 -14.36 10.02 3.35
C MET A 286 -14.43 11.07 2.21
N GLY A 287 -14.04 10.70 0.98
CA GLY A 287 -14.23 11.51 -0.23
C GLY A 287 -12.95 12.05 -0.89
N ALA A 288 -11.77 11.65 -0.39
CA ALA A 288 -10.51 12.04 -1.01
C ALA A 288 -10.26 11.32 -2.35
N PRO A 289 -9.55 11.94 -3.31
CA PRO A 289 -9.02 11.22 -4.47
C PRO A 289 -8.09 10.07 -4.06
N LEU A 290 -8.12 8.97 -4.80
CA LEU A 290 -7.28 7.80 -4.52
C LEU A 290 -5.77 8.13 -4.52
N GLN A 291 -5.34 9.01 -5.44
CA GLN A 291 -3.98 9.54 -5.46
C GLN A 291 -3.58 10.21 -4.14
N VAL A 292 -4.44 11.08 -3.60
CA VAL A 292 -4.16 11.81 -2.34
C VAL A 292 -4.06 10.82 -1.19
N CYS A 293 -4.89 9.77 -1.20
CA CYS A 293 -4.83 8.70 -0.23
C CYS A 293 -3.47 7.99 -0.26
N TYR A 294 -2.97 7.65 -1.45
CA TYR A 294 -1.66 7.04 -1.65
C TYR A 294 -0.51 7.96 -1.18
N GLN A 295 -0.54 9.24 -1.56
CA GLN A 295 0.47 10.23 -1.16
C GLN A 295 0.54 10.37 0.37
N ILE A 296 -0.61 10.54 1.03
CA ILE A 296 -0.68 10.62 2.50
C ILE A 296 -0.10 9.36 3.13
N TYR A 297 -0.46 8.19 2.61
CA TYR A 297 0.07 6.91 3.11
C TYR A 297 1.60 6.87 3.01
N ALA A 298 2.17 7.17 1.85
CA ALA A 298 3.61 7.15 1.64
C ALA A 298 4.35 8.17 2.54
N VAL A 299 3.80 9.38 2.75
CA VAL A 299 4.33 10.36 3.72
C VAL A 299 4.31 9.81 5.15
N LEU A 300 3.21 9.15 5.56
CA LEU A 300 3.10 8.55 6.89
C LEU A 300 4.12 7.42 7.09
N ILE A 301 4.40 6.61 6.08
CA ILE A 301 5.41 5.56 6.17
C ILE A 301 6.83 6.13 6.16
N ASN A 302 7.10 7.22 5.43
CA ASN A 302 8.34 7.98 5.53
C ASN A 302 8.58 8.52 6.95
N ALA A 303 7.56 9.13 7.55
CA ALA A 303 7.61 9.59 8.94
C ALA A 303 7.83 8.43 9.92
N THR A 304 7.07 7.34 9.76
CA THR A 304 7.15 6.16 10.62
C THR A 304 8.53 5.52 10.57
N THR A 305 9.11 5.38 9.38
CA THR A 305 10.46 4.84 9.18
C THR A 305 11.51 5.70 9.89
N CYS A 306 11.47 7.01 9.66
CA CYS A 306 12.42 7.96 10.25
C CYS A 306 12.35 7.94 11.78
N LEU A 307 11.13 8.01 12.34
CA LEU A 307 10.91 8.05 13.78
C LEU A 307 11.26 6.73 14.46
N ILE A 308 10.84 5.58 13.92
CA ILE A 308 11.17 4.26 14.46
C ILE A 308 12.69 4.09 14.51
N CYS A 309 13.38 4.36 13.39
CA CYS A 309 14.83 4.24 13.33
C CYS A 309 15.53 5.16 14.34
N PHE A 310 15.10 6.42 14.43
CA PHE A 310 15.61 7.37 15.41
C PHE A 310 15.46 6.86 16.85
N PHE A 311 14.28 6.38 17.24
CA PHE A 311 14.07 5.91 18.61
C PHE A 311 14.86 4.64 18.93
N CYS A 312 15.00 3.72 17.98
CA CYS A 312 15.83 2.52 18.11
C CYS A 312 17.30 2.87 18.33
N LEU A 313 17.88 3.70 17.44
CA LEU A 313 19.28 4.12 17.54
C LEU A 313 19.52 4.96 18.79
N LYS A 314 18.59 5.82 19.18
CA LYS A 314 18.67 6.60 20.43
C LYS A 314 18.68 5.68 21.65
N GLY A 315 17.84 4.66 21.66
CA GLY A 315 17.78 3.67 22.73
C GLY A 315 19.08 2.88 22.85
N LEU A 316 19.65 2.48 21.71
CA LEU A 316 20.86 1.65 21.66
C LEU A 316 22.13 2.44 21.99
N PHE A 317 22.35 3.56 21.30
CA PHE A 317 23.60 4.33 21.40
C PHE A 317 23.56 5.44 22.46
N ARG A 318 22.39 5.67 23.09
CA ARG A 318 22.15 6.69 24.12
C ARG A 318 22.56 8.12 23.71
N ASN A 319 22.65 8.39 22.42
CA ASN A 319 23.07 9.66 21.86
C ASN A 319 22.10 10.11 20.75
N LYS A 320 21.45 11.25 20.96
CA LYS A 320 20.43 11.75 20.02
C LYS A 320 21.01 12.23 18.69
N ARG A 321 22.26 12.66 18.65
CA ARG A 321 22.92 13.10 17.40
C ARG A 321 23.27 11.90 16.53
N PHE A 322 23.81 10.83 17.12
CA PHE A 322 24.03 9.57 16.41
C PHE A 322 22.73 8.93 15.96
N ALA A 323 21.68 9.03 16.77
CA ALA A 323 20.35 8.59 16.39
C ALA A 323 19.77 9.37 15.20
N LEU A 324 19.89 10.70 15.20
CA LEU A 324 19.48 11.53 14.06
C LEU A 324 20.30 11.18 12.81
N PHE A 325 21.62 11.06 12.94
CA PHE A 325 22.51 10.69 11.85
C PHE A 325 22.07 9.38 11.19
N GLY A 326 21.89 8.29 11.95
CA GLY A 326 21.44 7.03 11.38
C GLY A 326 20.01 7.06 10.85
N ALA A 327 19.11 7.84 11.44
CA ALA A 327 17.76 8.02 10.91
C ALA A 327 17.77 8.73 9.54
N ILE A 328 18.64 9.71 9.33
CA ILE A 328 18.86 10.34 8.02
C ILE A 328 19.39 9.31 7.02
N LEU A 329 20.46 8.58 7.38
CA LEU A 329 21.03 7.55 6.52
C LEU A 329 20.01 6.50 6.10
N TYR A 330 19.14 6.06 7.02
CA TYR A 330 18.15 5.03 6.71
C TYR A 330 16.99 5.56 5.85
N THR A 331 16.45 6.73 6.20
CA THR A 331 15.27 7.28 5.50
C THR A 331 15.61 7.70 4.07
N LEU A 332 16.85 8.11 3.83
CA LEU A 332 17.35 8.57 2.53
C LEU A 332 18.32 7.57 1.86
N SER A 333 18.40 6.34 2.36
CA SER A 333 19.24 5.31 1.73
C SER A 333 18.73 5.00 0.32
N ALA A 334 19.67 4.68 -0.58
CA ALA A 334 19.38 4.52 -2.00
C ALA A 334 18.26 3.50 -2.27
N TYR A 335 18.43 2.27 -1.80
CA TYR A 335 17.44 1.22 -1.98
C TYR A 335 16.06 1.57 -1.41
N ARG A 336 15.99 2.22 -0.24
CA ARG A 336 14.70 2.63 0.33
C ARG A 336 13.96 3.62 -0.56
N LEU A 337 14.67 4.61 -1.12
CA LEU A 337 14.04 5.57 -2.04
C LEU A 337 13.60 4.89 -3.33
N ALA A 338 14.41 3.99 -3.88
CA ALA A 338 14.05 3.15 -5.02
C ALA A 338 12.78 2.32 -4.75
N ASP A 339 12.67 1.75 -3.55
CA ASP A 339 11.54 0.90 -3.16
C ASP A 339 10.23 1.68 -3.00
N VAL A 340 10.31 2.89 -2.44
CA VAL A 340 9.16 3.80 -2.28
C VAL A 340 8.68 4.36 -3.61
N TYR A 341 9.61 4.74 -4.50
CA TYR A 341 9.30 5.54 -5.69
C TYR A 341 9.36 4.73 -6.98
N THR A 342 10.52 4.20 -7.36
CA THR A 342 10.68 3.45 -8.62
C THR A 342 9.84 2.19 -8.62
N ARG A 343 9.88 1.42 -7.53
CA ARG A 343 9.12 0.17 -7.40
C ARG A 343 7.70 0.42 -6.94
N ALA A 344 7.46 1.45 -6.13
CA ALA A 344 6.19 1.67 -5.44
C ALA A 344 5.72 0.42 -4.67
N SER A 345 6.65 -0.34 -4.08
CA SER A 345 6.37 -1.63 -3.44
C SER A 345 5.82 -1.43 -2.03
N VAL A 346 4.52 -1.13 -1.94
CA VAL A 346 3.84 -0.67 -0.73
C VAL A 346 4.05 -1.60 0.46
N GLY A 347 3.97 -2.91 0.24
CA GLY A 347 4.23 -3.86 1.32
C GLY A 347 5.68 -3.81 1.80
N GLU A 348 6.65 -3.84 0.88
CA GLU A 348 8.07 -3.93 1.21
C GLU A 348 8.58 -2.68 1.93
N TYR A 349 8.32 -1.48 1.39
CA TYR A 349 8.79 -0.26 2.04
C TYR A 349 8.09 -0.01 3.39
N THR A 350 6.87 -0.51 3.57
CA THR A 350 6.17 -0.49 4.88
C THR A 350 6.82 -1.46 5.86
N ALA A 351 7.16 -2.67 5.42
CA ALA A 351 7.89 -3.64 6.25
C ALA A 351 9.27 -3.11 6.67
N MET A 352 9.98 -2.41 5.77
CA MET A 352 11.25 -1.76 6.07
C MET A 352 11.15 -0.79 7.26
N ALA A 353 10.05 -0.05 7.40
CA ALA A 353 9.85 0.86 8.53
C ALA A 353 10.00 0.18 9.92
N PHE A 354 9.73 -1.13 10.00
CA PHE A 354 9.72 -1.92 11.23
C PHE A 354 11.01 -2.73 11.47
N LEU A 355 11.87 -2.92 10.46
CA LEU A 355 13.15 -3.62 10.60
C LEU A 355 14.06 -3.07 11.73
N PRO A 356 14.18 -1.74 11.96
CA PRO A 356 15.00 -1.22 13.06
C PRO A 356 14.59 -1.73 14.45
N LEU A 357 13.30 -2.00 14.68
CA LEU A 357 12.80 -2.50 15.97
C LEU A 357 13.31 -3.91 16.28
N ILE A 358 13.44 -4.74 15.25
CA ILE A 358 13.93 -6.11 15.38
C ILE A 358 15.39 -6.08 15.78
N LEU A 359 16.24 -5.35 15.03
CA LEU A 359 17.65 -5.20 15.38
C LEU A 359 17.83 -4.60 16.78
N TYR A 360 17.05 -3.57 17.10
CA TYR A 360 17.07 -2.96 18.43
C TYR A 360 16.70 -3.94 19.54
N GLY A 361 15.62 -4.72 19.37
CA GLY A 361 15.18 -5.71 20.35
C GLY A 361 16.19 -6.83 20.54
N PHE A 362 16.77 -7.36 19.45
CA PHE A 362 17.86 -8.34 19.54
C PHE A 362 19.09 -7.76 20.23
N ALA A 363 19.47 -6.51 19.93
CA ALA A 363 20.55 -5.83 20.63
C ALA A 363 20.28 -5.73 22.14
N GLN A 364 19.06 -5.33 22.56
CA GLN A 364 18.68 -5.30 23.97
C GLN A 364 18.79 -6.68 24.63
N VAL A 365 18.25 -7.73 24.02
CA VAL A 365 18.27 -9.10 24.57
C VAL A 365 19.70 -9.67 24.70
N TYR A 366 20.57 -9.40 23.73
CA TYR A 366 21.91 -10.01 23.66
C TYR A 366 23.03 -9.19 24.33
N MET A 367 22.86 -7.88 24.45
CA MET A 367 23.82 -6.98 25.10
C MET A 367 23.48 -6.71 26.57
N THR A 368 22.27 -7.04 27.02
CA THR A 368 21.91 -6.92 28.43
C THR A 368 22.68 -7.95 29.26
N GLU A 369 23.35 -7.45 30.31
CA GLU A 369 24.06 -8.24 31.33
C GLU A 369 23.21 -8.49 32.58
N GLU A 370 22.01 -7.90 32.66
CA GLU A 370 21.11 -8.10 33.79
C GLU A 370 20.72 -9.58 33.97
N LYS A 371 20.58 -9.99 35.24
CA LYS A 371 20.11 -11.33 35.63
C LYS A 371 18.65 -11.62 35.22
N LYS A 372 17.92 -10.69 34.60
CA LYS A 372 16.54 -10.91 34.16
C LYS A 372 16.18 -10.02 32.99
N ILE A 373 15.91 -10.64 31.84
CA ILE A 373 15.40 -9.94 30.66
C ILE A 373 13.92 -9.58 30.89
N SER A 374 13.61 -8.31 30.72
CA SER A 374 12.28 -7.75 30.90
C SER A 374 11.49 -7.79 29.59
N TRP A 375 10.16 -7.66 29.70
CA TRP A 375 9.29 -7.56 28.52
C TRP A 375 9.66 -6.40 27.59
N ARG A 376 10.27 -5.35 28.13
CA ARG A 376 10.69 -4.16 27.38
C ARG A 376 11.82 -4.43 26.41
N ASP A 377 12.61 -5.46 26.67
CA ASP A 377 13.79 -5.78 25.87
C ASP A 377 13.37 -6.56 24.62
N TYR A 378 12.36 -7.43 24.74
CA TYR A 378 11.86 -8.24 23.62
C TYR A 378 10.60 -7.70 22.94
N ILE A 379 9.85 -6.75 23.54
CA ILE A 379 8.67 -6.16 22.88
C ILE A 379 8.98 -5.45 21.54
N PRO A 380 10.15 -4.82 21.33
CA PRO A 380 10.47 -4.28 20.01
C PRO A 380 10.53 -5.36 18.93
N ILE A 381 10.97 -6.57 19.27
CA ILE A 381 10.95 -7.72 18.36
C ILE A 381 9.51 -8.04 17.95
N VAL A 382 8.59 -8.07 18.93
CA VAL A 382 7.16 -8.39 18.69
C VAL A 382 6.51 -7.33 17.79
N ILE A 383 6.72 -6.04 18.08
CA ILE A 383 6.16 -4.94 17.29
C ILE A 383 6.78 -4.93 15.89
N GLY A 384 8.10 -5.15 15.79
CA GLY A 384 8.81 -5.23 14.53
C GLY A 384 8.30 -6.35 13.63
N LEU A 385 8.23 -7.58 14.17
CA LEU A 385 7.72 -8.74 13.43
C LEU A 385 6.23 -8.60 13.09
N THR A 386 5.41 -8.07 13.98
CA THR A 386 3.99 -7.79 13.70
C THR A 386 3.85 -6.79 12.55
N GLY A 387 4.62 -5.70 12.57
CA GLY A 387 4.61 -4.72 11.48
C GLY A 387 4.99 -5.34 10.15
N ILE A 388 6.00 -6.22 10.12
CA ILE A 388 6.41 -6.92 8.89
C ILE A 388 5.35 -7.92 8.42
N ILE A 389 4.81 -8.78 9.31
CA ILE A 389 3.75 -9.75 8.97
C ILE A 389 2.53 -9.03 8.40
N GLN A 390 2.16 -7.89 9.00
CA GLN A 390 1.01 -7.09 8.57
C GLN A 390 1.29 -6.21 7.33
N SER A 391 2.48 -6.28 6.74
CA SER A 391 2.87 -5.50 5.55
C SER A 391 3.29 -6.38 4.38
N HIS A 392 4.25 -7.29 4.57
CA HIS A 392 4.88 -8.03 3.49
C HIS A 392 5.46 -9.36 3.97
N ILE A 393 4.82 -10.47 3.58
CA ILE A 393 5.17 -11.81 4.03
C ILE A 393 6.58 -12.26 3.58
N LEU A 394 7.04 -11.78 2.42
CA LEU A 394 8.36 -12.12 1.88
C LEU A 394 9.49 -11.45 2.70
N THR A 395 9.28 -10.22 3.18
CA THR A 395 10.21 -9.60 4.14
C THR A 395 10.18 -10.33 5.48
N CYS A 396 9.03 -10.92 5.89
CA CYS A 396 8.93 -11.74 7.09
C CYS A 396 9.81 -13.00 6.99
N GLU A 397 9.75 -13.70 5.85
CA GLU A 397 10.56 -14.88 5.59
C GLU A 397 12.06 -14.57 5.67
N LEU A 398 12.52 -13.53 4.97
CA LEU A 398 13.92 -13.11 5.00
C LEU A 398 14.38 -12.69 6.40
N THR A 399 13.51 -12.01 7.14
CA THR A 399 13.76 -11.64 8.53
C THR A 399 13.92 -12.89 9.39
N ALA A 400 13.08 -13.91 9.20
CA ALA A 400 13.18 -15.19 9.92
C ALA A 400 14.50 -15.90 9.59
N LEU A 401 14.93 -15.93 8.32
CA LEU A 401 16.22 -16.49 7.92
C LEU A 401 17.40 -15.77 8.60
N CYS A 402 17.40 -14.42 8.62
CA CYS A 402 18.42 -13.65 9.34
C CYS A 402 18.41 -13.93 10.85
N ILE A 403 17.23 -14.04 11.47
CA ILE A 403 17.08 -14.37 12.90
C ILE A 403 17.65 -15.75 13.20
N VAL A 404 17.29 -16.77 12.40
CA VAL A 404 17.80 -18.13 12.58
C VAL A 404 19.32 -18.16 12.44
N LEU A 405 19.86 -17.55 11.38
CA LEU A 405 21.31 -17.47 11.16
C LEU A 405 22.02 -16.76 12.32
N PHE A 406 21.49 -15.63 12.80
CA PHE A 406 22.04 -14.93 13.95
C PHE A 406 22.00 -15.78 15.22
N CYS A 407 20.87 -16.43 15.50
CA CYS A 407 20.71 -17.30 16.66
C CYS A 407 21.68 -18.49 16.64
N LEU A 408 22.00 -19.03 15.46
CA LEU A 408 22.99 -20.09 15.26
C LEU A 408 24.43 -19.59 15.47
N ILE A 409 24.80 -18.44 14.89
CA ILE A 409 26.11 -17.81 15.11
C ILE A 409 26.30 -17.51 16.60
N ALA A 410 25.25 -17.05 17.27
CA ALA A 410 25.25 -16.70 18.69
C ALA A 410 24.78 -17.85 19.60
N ILE A 411 24.80 -19.12 19.16
CA ILE A 411 24.11 -20.24 19.82
C ILE A 411 24.40 -20.35 21.32
N ARG A 412 25.66 -20.17 21.73
CA ARG A 412 26.08 -20.22 23.14
C ARG A 412 25.37 -19.18 24.02
N LYS A 413 25.06 -18.00 23.47
CA LYS A 413 24.24 -16.98 24.16
C LYS A 413 22.75 -17.25 24.01
N THR A 414 22.32 -17.70 22.83
CA THR A 414 20.91 -17.97 22.50
C THR A 414 20.29 -19.01 23.43
N ILE A 415 20.99 -20.12 23.71
CA ILE A 415 20.48 -21.21 24.55
C ILE A 415 20.46 -20.89 26.06
N GLN A 416 20.98 -19.73 26.46
CA GLN A 416 20.90 -19.32 27.87
C GLN A 416 19.44 -19.10 28.24
N ALA A 417 18.97 -19.76 29.31
CA ALA A 417 17.56 -19.89 29.65
C ALA A 417 16.76 -18.57 29.59
N GLN A 418 17.36 -17.46 30.03
CA GLN A 418 16.71 -16.15 30.04
C GLN A 418 16.52 -15.56 28.65
N ARG A 419 17.53 -15.68 27.77
CA ARG A 419 17.47 -15.23 26.38
C ARG A 419 16.54 -16.11 25.58
N PHE A 420 16.69 -17.43 25.70
CA PHE A 420 15.79 -18.38 25.05
C PHE A 420 14.33 -18.13 25.43
N LEU A 421 14.02 -17.98 26.73
CA LEU A 421 12.66 -17.71 27.18
C LEU A 421 12.12 -16.36 26.69
N ALA A 422 12.96 -15.32 26.62
CA ALA A 422 12.56 -14.03 26.06
C ALA A 422 12.21 -14.13 24.56
N LEU A 423 13.01 -14.87 23.78
CA LEU A 423 12.77 -15.10 22.35
C LEU A 423 11.52 -15.95 22.13
N VAL A 424 11.31 -17.01 22.93
CA VAL A 424 10.09 -17.83 22.86
C VAL A 424 8.86 -17.00 23.20
N LYS A 425 8.92 -16.15 24.23
CA LYS A 425 7.82 -15.22 24.56
C LYS A 425 7.54 -14.24 23.42
N ALA A 426 8.58 -13.69 22.79
CA ALA A 426 8.42 -12.81 21.65
C ALA A 426 7.76 -13.55 20.47
N ALA A 427 8.20 -14.77 20.15
CA ALA A 427 7.64 -15.59 19.08
C ALA A 427 6.15 -15.92 19.34
N LEU A 428 5.82 -16.45 20.52
CA LEU A 428 4.45 -16.79 20.88
C LEU A 428 3.53 -15.57 20.87
N LEU A 429 3.97 -14.44 21.42
CA LEU A 429 3.17 -13.22 21.41
C LEU A 429 2.98 -12.67 19.99
N THR A 430 4.01 -12.77 19.13
CA THR A 430 3.91 -12.38 17.72
C THR A 430 2.88 -13.26 16.99
N ILE A 431 2.93 -14.58 17.16
CA ILE A 431 1.96 -15.51 16.55
C ILE A 431 0.55 -15.20 17.04
N ALA A 432 0.37 -15.01 18.36
CA ALA A 432 -0.94 -14.74 18.94
C ALA A 432 -1.54 -13.41 18.47
N ILE A 433 -0.74 -12.33 18.41
CA ILE A 433 -1.19 -11.03 17.88
C ILE A 433 -1.56 -11.13 16.40
N ASN A 434 -0.84 -11.94 15.63
CA ASN A 434 -1.05 -12.05 14.18
C ASN A 434 -1.96 -13.22 13.78
N ALA A 435 -2.59 -13.92 14.72
CA ALA A 435 -3.47 -15.06 14.45
C ALA A 435 -4.60 -14.73 13.46
N ALA A 436 -5.15 -13.50 13.53
CA ALA A 436 -6.15 -12.97 12.61
C ALA A 436 -5.73 -12.97 11.14
N PHE A 437 -4.44 -12.86 10.85
CA PHE A 437 -3.92 -12.95 9.48
C PHE A 437 -3.33 -14.33 9.19
N LEU A 438 -2.52 -14.86 10.12
CA LEU A 438 -1.81 -16.13 9.93
C LEU A 438 -2.76 -17.33 9.78
N ILE A 439 -3.89 -17.36 10.49
CA ILE A 439 -4.84 -18.48 10.36
C ILE A 439 -5.52 -18.47 8.98
N PRO A 440 -6.15 -17.36 8.53
CA PRO A 440 -6.66 -17.29 7.15
C PRO A 440 -5.59 -17.56 6.11
N PHE A 441 -4.38 -17.00 6.26
CA PHE A 441 -3.26 -17.23 5.36
C PHE A 441 -2.89 -18.70 5.24
N LEU A 442 -2.65 -19.39 6.36
CA LEU A 442 -2.27 -20.80 6.37
C LEU A 442 -3.41 -21.71 5.86
N SER A 443 -4.65 -21.39 6.23
CA SER A 443 -5.85 -22.08 5.74
C SER A 443 -5.98 -21.92 4.23
N SER A 444 -5.80 -20.71 3.71
CA SER A 444 -5.94 -20.41 2.27
C SER A 444 -4.78 -20.96 1.45
N MET A 445 -3.60 -21.10 2.06
CA MET A 445 -2.46 -21.79 1.48
C MET A 445 -2.69 -23.30 1.29
N THR A 446 -3.87 -23.87 1.55
CA THR A 446 -4.22 -25.23 1.09
C THR A 446 -4.83 -25.23 -0.32
N MET A 447 -5.38 -24.11 -0.79
CA MET A 447 -5.98 -23.98 -2.14
C MET A 447 -5.01 -24.27 -3.27
N ASN A 448 -5.52 -24.74 -4.41
CA ASN A 448 -4.74 -24.94 -5.64
C ASN A 448 -4.63 -23.60 -6.40
N LEU A 449 -3.54 -22.88 -6.18
CA LEU A 449 -3.28 -21.54 -6.72
C LEU A 449 -2.03 -21.50 -7.60
N THR A 450 -2.00 -20.58 -8.56
CA THR A 450 -0.90 -20.39 -9.52
C THR A 450 0.47 -20.25 -8.86
N VAL A 451 0.57 -19.52 -7.73
CA VAL A 451 1.82 -19.34 -6.97
C VAL A 451 2.49 -20.66 -6.56
N LYS A 452 1.72 -21.75 -6.40
CA LYS A 452 2.25 -23.08 -6.08
C LYS A 452 2.63 -23.91 -7.30
N ALA A 453 1.99 -23.63 -8.44
CA ALA A 453 2.14 -24.37 -9.69
C ALA A 453 3.34 -23.88 -10.52
N ASN A 454 3.79 -22.65 -10.30
CA ASN A 454 4.93 -22.08 -10.99
C ASN A 454 6.23 -22.86 -10.70
N GLN A 455 7.07 -22.98 -11.72
CA GLN A 455 8.41 -23.57 -11.60
C GLN A 455 9.28 -22.74 -10.63
N ILE A 456 10.36 -23.34 -10.11
CA ILE A 456 11.32 -22.62 -9.27
C ILE A 456 11.80 -21.38 -10.03
N ASN A 457 11.59 -20.20 -9.46
CA ASN A 457 11.97 -18.94 -10.10
C ASN A 457 13.48 -18.91 -10.37
N GLN A 458 13.86 -18.64 -11.63
CA GLN A 458 15.23 -18.33 -12.00
C GLN A 458 15.51 -16.86 -11.68
N ILE A 459 15.98 -16.61 -10.46
CA ILE A 459 16.13 -15.26 -9.93
C ILE A 459 17.53 -14.69 -10.18
N GLN A 460 18.47 -15.48 -10.72
CA GLN A 460 19.86 -15.03 -10.86
C GLN A 460 20.02 -13.86 -11.83
N GLU A 461 19.30 -13.86 -12.95
CA GLU A 461 19.38 -12.81 -13.98
C GLU A 461 19.06 -11.41 -13.43
N GLN A 462 18.21 -11.38 -12.42
CA GLN A 462 17.72 -10.21 -11.70
C GLN A 462 18.71 -9.70 -10.63
N GLY A 463 19.85 -10.38 -10.46
CA GLY A 463 20.90 -9.95 -9.55
C GLY A 463 21.62 -8.70 -10.05
N SER A 464 22.07 -7.89 -9.10
CA SER A 464 22.82 -6.66 -9.35
C SER A 464 24.31 -6.90 -9.62
N TYR A 465 24.98 -5.93 -10.23
CA TYR A 465 26.42 -5.97 -10.48
C TYR A 465 27.19 -5.13 -9.45
N LEU A 466 28.43 -5.54 -9.15
CA LEU A 466 29.28 -4.85 -8.17
C LEU A 466 29.49 -3.36 -8.49
N VAL A 467 29.57 -3.00 -9.78
CA VAL A 467 29.69 -1.60 -10.23
C VAL A 467 28.48 -0.75 -9.83
N GLN A 468 27.27 -1.34 -9.79
CA GLN A 468 26.05 -0.66 -9.37
C GLN A 468 26.00 -0.55 -7.85
N VAL A 469 26.38 -1.61 -7.14
CA VAL A 469 26.42 -1.61 -5.67
C VAL A 469 27.37 -0.53 -5.17
N LEU A 470 28.59 -0.49 -5.73
CA LEU A 470 29.65 0.45 -5.37
C LEU A 470 29.51 1.82 -6.05
N GLY A 471 28.48 2.00 -6.89
CA GLY A 471 28.20 3.24 -7.57
C GLY A 471 28.00 4.40 -6.59
N LEU A 472 28.63 5.55 -6.89
CA LEU A 472 28.49 6.76 -6.07
C LEU A 472 27.07 7.31 -6.09
N PHE A 473 26.44 7.22 -7.27
CA PHE A 473 25.10 7.72 -7.56
C PHE A 473 24.27 6.61 -8.17
N MET A 474 22.98 6.61 -7.87
CA MET A 474 22.05 5.61 -8.39
C MET A 474 21.26 6.15 -9.60
N THR A 475 20.75 5.25 -10.44
CA THR A 475 19.73 5.55 -11.45
C THR A 475 18.39 5.89 -10.78
N ALA A 476 17.39 6.34 -11.52
CA ALA A 476 16.11 6.76 -10.93
C ALA A 476 14.91 5.91 -11.37
N THR A 477 14.93 5.45 -12.62
CA THR A 477 13.91 4.62 -13.24
C THR A 477 14.55 3.36 -13.83
N GLY A 478 13.75 2.41 -14.34
CA GLY A 478 14.25 1.24 -15.06
C GLY A 478 13.71 -0.10 -14.57
N GLY A 479 14.06 -1.18 -15.27
CA GLY A 479 13.68 -2.55 -14.90
C GLY A 479 14.83 -3.29 -14.20
N SER A 480 14.87 -4.63 -14.29
CA SER A 480 15.86 -5.44 -13.57
C SER A 480 16.40 -6.65 -14.36
N VAL A 481 16.38 -6.60 -15.69
CA VAL A 481 16.77 -7.73 -16.56
C VAL A 481 17.68 -7.34 -17.73
N LYS A 482 18.00 -6.05 -17.89
CA LYS A 482 18.75 -5.54 -19.05
C LYS A 482 20.26 -5.42 -18.79
N GLY A 483 20.79 -6.23 -17.87
CA GLY A 483 22.09 -5.96 -17.28
C GLY A 483 22.07 -4.58 -16.63
N THR A 484 23.13 -3.78 -16.80
CA THR A 484 23.21 -2.44 -16.18
C THR A 484 22.48 -1.31 -16.94
N LEU A 485 21.96 -1.57 -18.14
CA LEU A 485 21.35 -0.53 -19.00
C LEU A 485 19.87 -0.34 -18.63
N ASN A 486 19.47 0.89 -18.29
CA ASN A 486 18.11 1.22 -17.85
C ASN A 486 17.63 0.29 -16.71
N GLU A 487 18.55 -0.03 -15.80
CA GLU A 487 18.25 -0.81 -14.61
C GLU A 487 17.85 0.13 -13.46
N MET A 488 16.87 -0.31 -12.69
CA MET A 488 16.40 0.41 -11.51
C MET A 488 17.53 0.57 -10.48
N PRO A 489 17.36 1.44 -9.46
CA PRO A 489 18.42 1.72 -8.51
C PRO A 489 18.75 0.47 -7.65
N MET A 490 19.90 -0.15 -7.92
CA MET A 490 20.36 -1.41 -7.30
C MET A 490 21.55 -1.20 -6.36
N SER A 491 21.38 -0.35 -5.35
CA SER A 491 22.44 0.01 -4.39
C SER A 491 21.91 0.35 -3.01
N ILE A 492 22.71 0.12 -1.96
CA ILE A 492 22.47 0.65 -0.60
C ILE A 492 22.92 2.11 -0.44
N GLY A 493 23.66 2.64 -1.42
CA GLY A 493 24.23 3.98 -1.43
C GLY A 493 25.62 4.03 -0.80
N PHE A 494 26.51 4.81 -1.44
CA PHE A 494 27.93 4.88 -1.08
C PHE A 494 28.20 5.26 0.38
N SER A 495 27.32 6.08 0.99
CA SER A 495 27.39 6.42 2.41
C SER A 495 27.44 5.19 3.34
N LEU A 496 26.67 4.13 3.04
CA LEU A 496 26.63 2.92 3.85
C LEU A 496 27.84 2.03 3.60
N ILE A 497 28.41 2.05 2.38
CA ILE A 497 29.69 1.40 2.08
C ILE A 497 30.82 2.01 2.91
N ILE A 498 30.87 3.34 2.99
CA ILE A 498 31.81 4.05 3.88
C ILE A 498 31.59 3.62 5.34
N GLY A 499 30.34 3.54 5.79
CA GLY A 499 30.00 3.09 7.14
C GLY A 499 30.49 1.67 7.46
N ILE A 500 30.31 0.74 6.53
CA ILE A 500 30.85 -0.64 6.65
C ILE A 500 32.39 -0.59 6.72
N GLY A 501 33.03 0.19 5.85
CA GLY A 501 34.49 0.37 5.85
C GLY A 501 35.02 0.95 7.16
N ILE A 502 34.30 1.91 7.77
CA ILE A 502 34.63 2.48 9.08
C ILE A 502 34.61 1.40 10.17
N VAL A 503 33.60 0.53 10.19
CA VAL A 503 33.54 -0.57 11.18
C VAL A 503 34.69 -1.55 10.96
N ILE A 504 34.98 -1.92 9.71
CA ILE A 504 36.12 -2.79 9.38
C ILE A 504 37.43 -2.16 9.87
N TYR A 505 37.62 -0.86 9.67
CA TYR A 505 38.77 -0.12 10.20
C TYR A 505 38.84 -0.17 11.74
N CYS A 506 37.71 0.04 12.42
CA CYS A 506 37.64 -0.09 13.89
C CYS A 506 37.99 -1.50 14.35
N CYS A 507 37.52 -2.54 13.64
CA CYS A 507 37.88 -3.94 13.92
C CYS A 507 39.37 -4.20 13.73
N ALA A 508 40.00 -3.62 12.70
CA ALA A 508 41.44 -3.74 12.47
C ALA A 508 42.26 -3.05 13.57
N LYS A 509 41.73 -1.96 14.16
CA LYS A 509 42.36 -1.23 15.27
C LYS A 509 41.96 -1.70 16.66
N LYS A 510 41.17 -2.77 16.78
CA LYS A 510 40.63 -3.22 18.07
C LYS A 510 41.69 -3.56 19.12
N TYR A 511 42.89 -4.02 18.72
CA TYR A 511 43.98 -4.32 19.66
C TYR A 511 44.74 -3.04 20.04
N ASP A 512 45.08 -2.20 19.05
CA ASP A 512 45.71 -0.88 19.27
C ASP A 512 44.87 0.01 20.18
N TRP A 513 43.55 -0.18 20.18
CA TRP A 513 42.59 0.58 20.96
C TRP A 513 42.08 -0.19 22.20
N GLU A 514 42.56 -1.40 22.48
CA GLU A 514 42.12 -2.20 23.64
C GLU A 514 40.59 -2.47 23.68
N MET A 515 39.94 -2.59 22.52
CA MET A 515 38.49 -2.74 22.35
C MET A 515 38.02 -4.19 22.14
N GLU A 516 38.84 -5.19 22.46
CA GLU A 516 38.50 -6.59 22.17
C GLU A 516 37.18 -7.03 22.83
N GLN A 517 36.83 -6.43 23.97
CA GLN A 517 35.60 -6.76 24.70
C GLN A 517 34.44 -5.78 24.49
N ASP A 518 34.64 -4.72 23.70
CA ASP A 518 33.61 -3.71 23.48
C ASP A 518 32.39 -4.30 22.76
N GLN A 519 31.21 -4.20 23.40
CA GLN A 519 29.98 -4.80 22.88
C GLN A 519 29.45 -4.05 21.67
N ILE A 520 29.69 -2.73 21.56
CA ILE A 520 29.20 -1.90 20.44
C ILE A 520 29.99 -2.24 19.17
N LEU A 521 31.31 -2.41 19.27
CA LEU A 521 32.16 -2.83 18.16
C LEU A 521 31.78 -4.24 17.69
N LYS A 522 31.58 -5.20 18.61
CA LYS A 522 31.12 -6.55 18.25
C LYS A 522 29.76 -6.54 17.56
N PHE A 523 28.81 -5.75 18.09
CA PHE A 523 27.50 -5.55 17.48
C PHE A 523 27.61 -4.92 16.08
N GLY A 524 28.39 -3.86 15.94
CA GLY A 524 28.65 -3.18 14.66
C GLY A 524 29.30 -4.11 13.64
N ALA A 525 30.29 -4.90 14.05
CA ALA A 525 30.95 -5.90 13.21
C ALA A 525 29.99 -7.00 12.74
N CYS A 526 29.10 -7.47 13.63
CA CYS A 526 28.05 -8.41 13.27
C CYS A 526 27.10 -7.79 12.22
N CYS A 527 26.64 -6.57 12.44
CA CYS A 527 25.81 -5.85 11.47
C CYS A 527 26.54 -5.67 10.13
N ALA A 528 27.82 -5.29 10.13
CA ALA A 528 28.62 -5.18 8.92
C ALA A 528 28.72 -6.51 8.17
N GLY A 529 28.91 -7.63 8.88
CA GLY A 529 28.91 -8.97 8.30
C GLY A 529 27.59 -9.35 7.64
N PHE A 530 26.45 -9.11 8.32
CA PHE A 530 25.13 -9.32 7.74
C PHE A 530 24.84 -8.39 6.56
N ALA A 531 25.32 -7.15 6.59
CA ALA A 531 25.19 -6.21 5.48
C ALA A 531 25.95 -6.72 4.25
N VAL A 532 27.21 -7.12 4.41
CA VAL A 532 28.03 -7.69 3.33
C VAL A 532 27.43 -8.98 2.80
N LEU A 533 26.96 -9.88 3.66
CA LEU A 533 26.30 -11.12 3.25
C LEU A 533 25.04 -10.84 2.41
N SER A 534 24.23 -9.88 2.84
CA SER A 534 23.01 -9.47 2.11
C SER A 534 23.35 -8.85 0.74
N ILE A 535 24.43 -8.05 0.65
CA ILE A 535 24.93 -7.55 -0.63
C ILE A 535 25.33 -8.72 -1.52
N VAL A 536 26.12 -9.68 -1.03
CA VAL A 536 26.57 -10.84 -1.81
C VAL A 536 25.39 -11.64 -2.35
N PHE A 537 24.35 -11.86 -1.54
CA PHE A 537 23.13 -12.55 -1.97
C PHE A 537 22.31 -11.74 -2.99
N SER A 538 22.49 -10.42 -3.06
CA SER A 538 21.85 -9.56 -4.08
C SER A 538 22.58 -9.56 -5.43
N LEU A 539 23.81 -10.09 -5.50
CA LEU A 539 24.63 -10.01 -6.72
C LEU A 539 24.24 -11.07 -7.74
N ARG A 540 24.33 -10.73 -9.03
CA ARG A 540 24.17 -11.67 -10.15
C ARG A 540 25.16 -12.84 -10.14
N PHE A 541 26.31 -12.63 -9.50
CA PHE A 541 27.32 -13.68 -9.30
C PHE A 541 26.81 -14.84 -8.43
N MET A 542 25.84 -14.59 -7.54
CA MET A 542 25.28 -15.63 -6.68
C MET A 542 24.56 -16.69 -7.54
N PRO A 543 24.92 -17.98 -7.45
CA PRO A 543 24.47 -19.01 -8.39
C PRO A 543 23.07 -19.53 -8.04
N TRP A 544 22.07 -18.64 -7.92
CA TRP A 544 20.71 -18.97 -7.52
C TRP A 544 20.10 -20.08 -8.38
N ASP A 545 20.27 -20.00 -9.69
CA ASP A 545 19.67 -20.96 -10.63
C ASP A 545 20.33 -22.34 -10.54
N SER A 546 21.60 -22.40 -10.09
CA SER A 546 22.33 -23.65 -9.89
C SER A 546 21.95 -24.37 -8.60
N ILE A 547 21.30 -23.70 -7.63
CA ILE A 547 20.87 -24.35 -6.38
C ILE A 547 19.85 -25.46 -6.65
N GLN A 548 19.03 -25.31 -7.69
CA GLN A 548 18.08 -26.34 -8.11
C GLN A 548 18.76 -27.66 -8.45
N ASN A 549 19.97 -27.60 -9.03
CA ASN A 549 20.75 -28.80 -9.37
C ASN A 549 21.30 -29.52 -8.14
N ILE A 550 21.38 -28.84 -6.99
CA ILE A 550 21.82 -29.43 -5.72
C ILE A 550 20.63 -30.07 -5.00
N SER A 551 19.52 -29.33 -4.87
CA SER A 551 18.29 -29.84 -4.26
C SER A 551 17.10 -28.97 -4.63
N GLY A 552 16.08 -29.59 -5.22
CA GLY A 552 14.82 -28.91 -5.53
C GLY A 552 14.10 -28.36 -4.30
N ILE A 553 14.23 -29.01 -3.14
CA ILE A 553 13.61 -28.55 -1.88
C ILE A 553 14.32 -27.29 -1.37
N ILE A 554 15.66 -27.31 -1.36
CA ILE A 554 16.45 -26.15 -0.92
C ILE A 554 16.24 -24.98 -1.87
N ALA A 555 16.25 -25.23 -3.18
CA ALA A 555 15.98 -24.21 -4.19
C ALA A 555 14.57 -23.62 -4.06
N LYS A 556 13.57 -24.44 -3.77
CA LYS A 556 12.20 -23.95 -3.56
C LYS A 556 12.09 -23.01 -2.36
N VAL A 557 12.82 -23.26 -1.27
CA VAL A 557 12.85 -22.37 -0.10
C VAL A 557 13.69 -21.11 -0.38
N LEU A 558 14.89 -21.26 -0.93
CA LEU A 558 15.81 -20.14 -1.11
C LEU A 558 15.42 -19.19 -2.24
N CYS A 559 14.81 -19.70 -3.31
CA CYS A 559 14.35 -18.88 -4.45
C CYS A 559 12.90 -18.37 -4.28
N MET A 560 12.22 -18.71 -3.18
CA MET A 560 10.90 -18.15 -2.83
C MET A 560 10.94 -16.63 -2.61
N ILE A 561 12.13 -16.08 -2.36
CA ILE A 561 12.38 -14.64 -2.29
C ILE A 561 11.99 -13.89 -3.58
N GLN A 562 11.74 -14.57 -4.71
CA GLN A 562 11.33 -13.99 -6.00
C GLN A 562 12.37 -13.10 -6.69
N TYR A 563 13.12 -12.29 -5.95
CA TYR A 563 14.05 -11.30 -6.47
C TYR A 563 15.28 -11.13 -5.55
N PRO A 564 16.52 -11.17 -6.07
CA PRO A 564 17.72 -11.01 -5.24
C PRO A 564 17.85 -9.62 -4.62
N TRP A 565 17.34 -8.57 -5.27
CA TRP A 565 17.42 -7.21 -4.74
C TRP A 565 16.69 -7.01 -3.42
N ARG A 566 15.76 -7.90 -3.02
CA ARG A 566 15.09 -7.83 -1.71
C ARG A 566 16.08 -7.95 -0.54
N TYR A 567 17.26 -8.54 -0.76
CA TYR A 567 18.32 -8.54 0.25
C TYR A 567 18.89 -7.13 0.50
N TYR A 568 18.70 -6.15 -0.40
CA TYR A 568 19.12 -4.77 -0.15
C TYR A 568 18.36 -4.10 0.99
N ALA A 569 17.11 -4.48 1.29
CA ALA A 569 16.40 -4.01 2.48
C ALA A 569 17.20 -4.31 3.76
N PHE A 570 17.75 -5.53 3.83
CA PHE A 570 18.57 -6.02 4.94
C PHE A 570 19.96 -5.39 4.93
N ALA A 571 20.63 -5.36 3.76
CA ALA A 571 21.92 -4.69 3.60
C ALA A 571 21.88 -3.23 4.08
N THR A 572 20.79 -2.52 3.76
CA THR A 572 20.55 -1.14 4.16
C THR A 572 20.43 -1.00 5.68
N ILE A 573 19.54 -1.75 6.34
CA ILE A 573 19.31 -1.58 7.78
C ILE A 573 20.51 -2.03 8.61
N PHE A 574 21.15 -3.16 8.25
CA PHE A 574 22.38 -3.60 8.89
C PHE A 574 23.53 -2.62 8.65
N GLY A 575 23.65 -2.10 7.43
CA GLY A 575 24.64 -1.08 7.08
C GLY A 575 24.49 0.20 7.90
N VAL A 576 23.27 0.67 8.15
CA VAL A 576 23.01 1.83 9.03
C VAL A 576 23.45 1.57 10.46
N PHE A 577 23.06 0.45 11.06
CA PHE A 577 23.43 0.12 12.44
C PHE A 577 24.94 -0.08 12.58
N ALA A 578 25.59 -0.69 11.59
CA ALA A 578 27.04 -0.78 11.50
C ALA A 578 27.68 0.61 11.43
N ALA A 579 27.23 1.47 10.51
CA ALA A 579 27.76 2.83 10.35
C ALA A 579 27.68 3.64 11.65
N VAL A 580 26.54 3.63 12.33
CA VAL A 580 26.36 4.35 13.60
C VAL A 580 27.25 3.76 14.70
N ALA A 581 27.38 2.44 14.79
CA ALA A 581 28.28 1.79 15.73
C ALA A 581 29.74 2.18 15.47
N GLY A 582 30.19 2.17 14.21
CA GLY A 582 31.53 2.59 13.83
C GLY A 582 31.82 4.05 14.18
N ILE A 583 30.89 4.96 13.92
CA ILE A 583 31.01 6.37 14.31
C ILE A 583 31.05 6.52 15.84
N ARG A 584 30.22 5.75 16.56
CA ARG A 584 30.22 5.75 18.03
C ARG A 584 31.58 5.30 18.58
N VAL A 585 32.19 4.29 17.98
CA VAL A 585 33.53 3.80 18.35
C VAL A 585 34.61 4.84 18.02
N ILE A 586 34.60 5.39 16.80
CA ILE A 586 35.53 6.49 16.41
C ILE A 586 35.45 7.65 17.40
N SER A 587 34.26 7.98 17.90
CA SER A 587 34.09 9.10 18.84
C SER A 587 34.74 8.91 20.20
N GLU A 588 35.13 7.69 20.58
CA GLU A 588 35.87 7.42 21.82
C GLU A 588 37.37 7.61 21.65
N TYR A 589 37.90 7.28 20.48
CA TYR A 589 39.35 7.27 20.22
C TYR A 589 39.86 8.45 19.39
N LYS A 590 38.97 9.09 18.64
CA LYS A 590 39.29 10.24 17.79
C LYS A 590 38.53 11.47 18.26
N GLY A 591 39.11 12.63 17.96
CA GLY A 591 38.51 13.91 18.31
C GLY A 591 37.21 14.18 17.54
N SER A 592 36.42 15.13 18.05
CA SER A 592 35.13 15.51 17.46
C SER A 592 35.21 15.96 15.99
N VAL A 593 36.37 16.44 15.54
CA VAL A 593 36.64 16.83 14.14
C VAL A 593 36.54 15.62 13.22
N THR A 594 37.20 14.51 13.54
CA THR A 594 37.14 13.27 12.73
C THR A 594 35.72 12.73 12.66
N VAL A 595 35.01 12.69 13.79
CA VAL A 595 33.61 12.26 13.84
C VAL A 595 32.73 13.12 12.93
N LYS A 596 32.86 14.45 13.02
CA LYS A 596 32.11 15.39 12.17
C LYS A 596 32.46 15.23 10.70
N LEU A 597 33.73 14.99 10.37
CA LEU A 597 34.17 14.76 8.99
C LEU A 597 33.56 13.47 8.43
N CYS A 598 33.67 12.34 9.15
CA CYS A 598 33.07 11.08 8.72
C CYS A 598 31.54 11.20 8.55
N CYS A 599 30.85 11.77 9.55
CA CYS A 599 29.41 12.00 9.46
C CYS A 599 29.06 12.95 8.30
N GLY A 600 29.83 14.03 8.12
CA GLY A 600 29.61 15.03 7.08
C GLY A 600 29.76 14.43 5.69
N ILE A 601 30.83 13.67 5.43
CA ILE A 601 31.03 12.98 4.15
C ILE A 601 29.88 12.02 3.87
N MET A 602 29.49 11.20 4.84
CA MET A 602 28.40 10.24 4.67
C MET A 602 27.07 10.94 4.41
N LEU A 603 26.73 11.96 5.19
CA LEU A 603 25.50 12.75 4.99
C LEU A 603 25.49 13.47 3.64
N SER A 604 26.62 14.01 3.19
CA SER A 604 26.74 14.63 1.87
C SER A 604 26.44 13.62 0.77
N PHE A 605 27.05 12.43 0.80
CA PHE A 605 26.73 11.39 -0.19
C PHE A 605 25.27 10.94 -0.11
N THR A 606 24.69 10.79 1.08
CA THR A 606 23.27 10.44 1.23
C THR A 606 22.36 11.49 0.62
N VAL A 607 22.56 12.78 0.94
CA VAL A 607 21.70 13.87 0.46
C VAL A 607 21.91 14.13 -1.03
N LEU A 608 23.16 14.10 -1.52
CA LEU A 608 23.46 14.27 -2.94
C LEU A 608 22.86 13.14 -3.77
N ASN A 609 23.01 11.89 -3.33
CA ASN A 609 22.45 10.74 -4.04
C ASN A 609 20.91 10.80 -4.07
N ALA A 610 20.26 11.08 -2.94
CA ALA A 610 18.81 11.28 -2.88
C ALA A 610 18.33 12.46 -3.74
N GLY A 611 19.05 13.58 -3.74
CA GLY A 611 18.71 14.76 -4.55
C GLY A 611 18.85 14.51 -6.05
N LEU A 612 19.90 13.82 -6.48
CA LEU A 612 20.08 13.41 -7.88
C LEU A 612 19.00 12.41 -8.31
N PHE A 613 18.72 11.41 -7.46
CA PHE A 613 17.62 10.48 -7.68
C PHE A 613 16.28 11.22 -7.88
N PHE A 614 15.92 12.15 -7.01
CA PHE A 614 14.66 12.90 -7.17
C PHE A 614 14.65 13.79 -8.41
N ARG A 615 15.77 14.41 -8.77
CA ARG A 615 15.88 15.18 -10.02
C ARG A 615 15.61 14.29 -11.22
N ASP A 616 16.26 13.14 -11.29
CA ASP A 616 16.17 12.25 -12.46
C ASP A 616 14.79 11.57 -12.48
N PHE A 617 14.29 11.10 -11.33
CA PHE A 617 12.96 10.52 -11.20
C PHE A 617 11.86 11.50 -11.62
N ALA A 618 11.95 12.77 -11.21
CA ALA A 618 10.97 13.79 -11.57
C ALA A 618 10.96 14.12 -13.07
N ASN A 619 12.08 13.91 -13.77
CA ASN A 619 12.21 14.18 -15.21
C ASN A 619 11.90 12.95 -16.08
N GLU A 620 12.09 11.74 -15.56
CA GLU A 620 12.00 10.50 -16.33
C GLU A 620 10.75 9.66 -16.04
N ALA A 621 10.23 9.71 -14.81
CA ALA A 621 9.12 8.85 -14.43
C ALA A 621 7.81 9.28 -15.10
N LYS A 622 7.07 8.30 -15.63
CA LYS A 622 5.71 8.51 -16.14
C LYS A 622 4.84 9.06 -15.02
N THR A 623 3.96 10.01 -15.33
CA THR A 623 2.99 10.54 -14.38
C THR A 623 1.60 9.97 -14.64
N ILE A 624 0.83 9.78 -13.57
CA ILE A 624 -0.56 9.35 -13.62
C ILE A 624 -1.41 10.21 -12.68
N THR A 625 -2.67 10.43 -13.02
CA THR A 625 -3.65 11.04 -12.11
C THR A 625 -4.73 10.02 -11.82
N VAL A 626 -5.10 9.89 -10.54
CA VAL A 626 -5.96 8.81 -10.10
C VAL A 626 -6.99 9.34 -9.10
N TYR A 627 -8.24 9.46 -9.54
CA TYR A 627 -9.30 10.01 -8.71
C TYR A 627 -10.18 8.93 -8.08
N GLY A 628 -10.57 7.89 -8.83
CA GLY A 628 -11.45 6.82 -8.36
C GLY A 628 -11.08 5.43 -8.88
N ALA A 629 -12.02 4.78 -9.57
CA ALA A 629 -11.87 3.40 -10.00
C ALA A 629 -10.67 3.24 -10.94
N MET A 630 -9.91 2.17 -10.75
CA MET A 630 -8.70 1.89 -11.54
C MET A 630 -8.85 0.56 -12.28
N PRO A 631 -8.21 0.41 -13.46
CA PRO A 631 -7.98 -0.89 -14.04
C PRO A 631 -7.33 -1.83 -13.02
N THR A 632 -7.87 -3.03 -12.88
CA THR A 632 -7.43 -3.96 -11.85
C THR A 632 -6.26 -4.79 -12.39
N GLU A 633 -5.04 -4.35 -12.14
CA GLU A 633 -3.83 -5.15 -12.41
C GLU A 633 -3.56 -6.11 -11.26
N ILE A 634 -3.25 -7.37 -11.58
CA ILE A 634 -2.98 -8.43 -10.59
C ILE A 634 -1.60 -9.07 -10.77
N GLY A 635 -0.66 -8.35 -11.40
CA GLY A 635 0.68 -8.86 -11.72
C GLY A 635 0.60 -10.12 -12.58
N TYR A 636 1.25 -11.20 -12.13
CA TYR A 636 1.21 -12.50 -12.82
C TYR A 636 0.00 -13.37 -12.43
N GLY A 637 -0.98 -12.82 -11.69
CA GLY A 637 -2.14 -13.57 -11.24
C GLY A 637 -1.76 -14.69 -10.26
N GLU A 638 -0.80 -14.42 -9.37
CA GLU A 638 -0.20 -15.41 -8.47
C GLU A 638 -1.25 -16.11 -7.60
N TYR A 639 -2.34 -15.41 -7.26
CA TYR A 639 -3.41 -15.91 -6.40
C TYR A 639 -4.68 -16.30 -7.18
N LEU A 640 -4.59 -16.50 -8.50
CA LEU A 640 -5.66 -17.14 -9.26
C LEU A 640 -5.68 -18.65 -8.97
N PRO A 641 -6.86 -19.30 -9.01
CA PRO A 641 -6.93 -20.76 -9.04
C PRO A 641 -6.09 -21.31 -10.20
N THR A 642 -5.38 -22.42 -9.96
CA THR A 642 -4.47 -23.00 -10.98
C THR A 642 -5.22 -23.34 -12.26
N GLY A 643 -4.64 -22.99 -13.41
CA GLY A 643 -5.23 -23.25 -14.73
C GLY A 643 -6.23 -22.19 -15.19
N THR A 644 -6.45 -21.13 -14.40
CA THR A 644 -7.28 -19.99 -14.82
C THR A 644 -6.62 -19.24 -15.98
N VAL A 645 -7.36 -19.07 -17.06
CA VAL A 645 -7.00 -18.30 -18.25
C VAL A 645 -7.50 -16.87 -18.07
N MET A 646 -6.58 -15.93 -17.82
CA MET A 646 -6.90 -14.52 -17.57
C MET A 646 -7.72 -13.86 -18.69
N GLN A 647 -7.47 -14.22 -19.94
CA GLN A 647 -8.18 -13.65 -21.09
C GLN A 647 -9.68 -13.93 -21.05
N GLN A 648 -10.11 -15.07 -20.48
CA GLN A 648 -11.52 -15.42 -20.36
C GLN A 648 -12.22 -14.65 -19.22
N LEU A 649 -11.47 -14.10 -18.25
CA LEU A 649 -12.03 -13.31 -17.15
C LEU A 649 -12.44 -11.88 -17.58
N LYS A 650 -12.10 -11.51 -18.82
CA LYS A 650 -12.47 -10.21 -19.36
C LYS A 650 -13.94 -10.16 -19.78
N VAL A 651 -14.61 -11.31 -19.98
CA VAL A 651 -16.04 -11.36 -20.31
C VAL A 651 -16.80 -11.92 -19.11
N ARG A 652 -17.89 -11.26 -18.68
CA ARG A 652 -18.78 -11.82 -17.65
C ARG A 652 -19.95 -12.52 -18.32
N LYS A 653 -20.05 -13.85 -18.14
CA LYS A 653 -21.15 -14.64 -18.70
C LYS A 653 -21.68 -15.62 -17.66
N ILE A 654 -22.99 -15.76 -17.61
CA ILE A 654 -23.65 -16.84 -16.88
C ILE A 654 -23.77 -18.00 -17.86
N VAL A 655 -23.24 -19.17 -17.51
CA VAL A 655 -23.33 -20.37 -18.34
C VAL A 655 -24.34 -21.31 -17.71
N THR A 656 -25.32 -21.76 -18.49
CA THR A 656 -26.34 -22.70 -18.02
C THR A 656 -26.49 -23.85 -18.99
N ASP A 657 -27.00 -24.99 -18.50
CA ASP A 657 -27.38 -26.12 -19.35
C ASP A 657 -28.68 -25.84 -20.13
N GLU A 658 -28.64 -24.93 -21.11
CA GLU A 658 -29.79 -24.60 -21.94
C GLU A 658 -30.31 -25.81 -22.75
N PRO A 659 -31.63 -25.93 -23.00
CA PRO A 659 -32.72 -25.04 -22.57
C PRO A 659 -33.32 -25.45 -21.20
N TYR A 660 -32.67 -26.34 -20.45
CA TYR A 660 -33.24 -26.98 -19.28
C TYR A 660 -33.22 -26.10 -18.03
N VAL A 661 -32.22 -25.23 -17.93
CA VAL A 661 -32.07 -24.27 -16.84
C VAL A 661 -32.22 -22.87 -17.37
N THR A 662 -33.00 -22.06 -16.66
CA THR A 662 -33.16 -20.63 -16.95
C THR A 662 -32.74 -19.81 -15.74
N VAL A 663 -32.04 -18.71 -15.97
CA VAL A 663 -31.60 -17.75 -14.96
C VAL A 663 -32.17 -16.37 -15.31
N SER A 664 -32.67 -15.67 -14.30
CA SER A 664 -33.23 -14.33 -14.42
C SER A 664 -32.88 -13.50 -13.19
N GLU A 665 -33.03 -12.17 -13.29
CA GLU A 665 -32.83 -11.26 -12.15
C GLU A 665 -31.46 -11.40 -11.48
N TYR A 666 -30.41 -11.68 -12.27
CA TYR A 666 -29.05 -11.76 -11.75
C TYR A 666 -28.62 -10.41 -11.19
N GLN A 667 -28.26 -10.40 -9.91
CA GLN A 667 -27.77 -9.23 -9.20
C GLN A 667 -26.53 -9.60 -8.41
N TYR A 668 -25.61 -8.65 -8.37
CA TYR A 668 -24.43 -8.71 -7.52
C TYR A 668 -24.38 -7.46 -6.67
N ILE A 669 -24.71 -7.60 -5.39
CA ILE A 669 -24.83 -6.48 -4.45
C ILE A 669 -24.09 -6.88 -3.18
N ASP A 670 -23.21 -6.00 -2.69
CA ASP A 670 -22.56 -6.18 -1.38
C ASP A 670 -21.85 -7.54 -1.23
N GLY A 671 -21.11 -7.99 -2.25
CA GLY A 671 -20.37 -9.26 -2.17
C GLY A 671 -21.25 -10.51 -2.18
N VAL A 672 -22.55 -10.35 -2.44
CA VAL A 672 -23.54 -11.42 -2.51
C VAL A 672 -24.13 -11.45 -3.92
N THR A 673 -24.09 -12.61 -4.55
CA THR A 673 -24.76 -12.85 -5.84
C THR A 673 -26.14 -13.42 -5.57
N THR A 674 -27.19 -12.81 -6.11
CA THR A 674 -28.55 -13.35 -6.06
C THR A 674 -29.14 -13.47 -7.45
N PHE A 675 -29.81 -14.58 -7.74
CA PHE A 675 -30.53 -14.76 -9.01
C PHE A 675 -31.67 -15.76 -8.86
N SER A 676 -32.70 -15.60 -9.68
CA SER A 676 -33.84 -16.52 -9.77
C SER A 676 -33.54 -17.58 -10.82
N CYS A 677 -33.67 -18.87 -10.47
CA CYS A 677 -33.43 -19.97 -11.39
C CYS A 677 -34.52 -21.03 -11.37
N LYS A 678 -34.64 -21.73 -12.51
CA LYS A 678 -35.59 -22.82 -12.70
C LYS A 678 -34.94 -23.95 -13.48
N ASN A 679 -34.85 -25.14 -12.88
CA ASN A 679 -34.42 -26.36 -13.54
C ASN A 679 -35.65 -27.19 -13.93
N ARG A 680 -35.94 -27.27 -15.23
CA ARG A 680 -37.11 -27.99 -15.76
C ARG A 680 -36.81 -29.46 -16.08
N SER A 681 -35.59 -29.93 -15.86
CA SER A 681 -35.19 -31.30 -16.17
C SER A 681 -35.36 -32.23 -14.96
N ASP A 682 -35.46 -33.52 -15.25
CA ASP A 682 -35.50 -34.59 -14.24
C ASP A 682 -34.10 -34.97 -13.72
N LYS A 683 -33.07 -34.16 -14.03
CA LYS A 683 -31.68 -34.40 -13.64
C LYS A 683 -31.10 -33.15 -12.99
N GLU A 684 -30.05 -33.37 -12.21
CA GLU A 684 -29.20 -32.28 -11.73
C GLU A 684 -28.55 -31.57 -12.91
N LYS A 685 -28.48 -30.25 -12.82
CA LYS A 685 -27.92 -29.35 -13.83
C LYS A 685 -27.06 -28.29 -13.19
N THR A 686 -26.19 -27.66 -13.96
CA THR A 686 -25.27 -26.65 -13.43
C THR A 686 -25.58 -25.24 -13.92
N ILE A 687 -25.35 -24.28 -13.03
CA ILE A 687 -25.31 -22.85 -13.35
C ILE A 687 -23.93 -22.34 -12.97
N GLU A 688 -23.17 -21.87 -13.95
CA GLU A 688 -21.89 -21.21 -13.70
C GLU A 688 -22.09 -19.70 -13.68
N ILE A 689 -21.59 -19.06 -12.63
CA ILE A 689 -21.64 -17.62 -12.45
C ILE A 689 -20.24 -17.01 -12.55
N PRO A 690 -20.10 -15.74 -13.00
CA PRO A 690 -18.81 -15.09 -13.20
C PRO A 690 -18.15 -14.65 -11.89
N LEU A 691 -17.83 -15.63 -11.04
CA LEU A 691 -17.05 -15.52 -9.80
C LEU A 691 -15.98 -16.60 -9.81
N LEU A 692 -14.74 -16.27 -9.44
CA LEU A 692 -13.69 -17.28 -9.26
C LEU A 692 -14.00 -18.12 -8.02
N ASN A 693 -13.94 -19.44 -8.16
CA ASN A 693 -14.27 -20.40 -7.11
C ASN A 693 -13.11 -20.56 -6.12
N TYR A 694 -13.00 -19.62 -5.17
CA TYR A 694 -12.17 -19.77 -3.99
C TYR A 694 -12.87 -20.60 -2.91
N ASP A 695 -12.10 -21.26 -2.04
CA ASP A 695 -12.67 -21.99 -0.90
C ASP A 695 -13.56 -21.06 -0.06
N HIS A 696 -14.67 -21.61 0.43
CA HIS A 696 -15.68 -20.93 1.28
C HIS A 696 -16.68 -20.01 0.55
N TYR A 697 -16.85 -20.14 -0.77
CA TYR A 697 -18.14 -19.79 -1.36
C TYR A 697 -19.20 -20.83 -1.01
N HIS A 698 -20.39 -20.36 -0.67
CA HIS A 698 -21.55 -21.20 -0.38
C HIS A 698 -22.78 -20.65 -1.11
N ALA A 699 -23.63 -21.55 -1.59
CA ALA A 699 -24.88 -21.23 -2.27
C ALA A 699 -26.06 -21.71 -1.42
N TYR A 700 -27.06 -20.85 -1.23
CA TYR A 700 -28.25 -21.12 -0.43
C TYR A 700 -29.52 -20.75 -1.20
N ASP A 701 -30.59 -21.49 -1.00
CA ASP A 701 -31.94 -21.00 -1.30
C ASP A 701 -32.29 -19.90 -0.30
N LYS A 702 -32.66 -18.73 -0.83
CA LYS A 702 -32.89 -17.51 -0.04
C LYS A 702 -34.09 -17.64 0.92
N ASN A 703 -35.07 -18.49 0.60
CA ASN A 703 -36.31 -18.62 1.37
C ASN A 703 -36.22 -19.65 2.50
N ASN A 704 -35.60 -20.80 2.24
CA ASN A 704 -35.54 -21.91 3.22
C ASN A 704 -34.13 -22.15 3.79
N GLY A 705 -33.09 -21.54 3.23
CA GLY A 705 -31.70 -21.68 3.67
C GLY A 705 -31.04 -23.01 3.29
N GLN A 706 -31.66 -23.80 2.40
CA GLN A 706 -31.08 -25.05 1.92
C GLN A 706 -29.79 -24.76 1.15
N GLU A 707 -28.72 -25.47 1.50
CA GLU A 707 -27.42 -25.31 0.85
C GLU A 707 -27.33 -26.14 -0.44
N PHE A 708 -26.73 -25.56 -1.46
CA PHE A 708 -26.50 -26.16 -2.77
C PHE A 708 -25.01 -26.49 -2.92
N GLU A 709 -24.71 -27.61 -3.59
CA GLU A 709 -23.34 -28.02 -3.88
C GLU A 709 -22.70 -27.05 -4.89
N ILE A 710 -21.47 -26.60 -4.59
CA ILE A 710 -20.63 -25.84 -5.52
C ILE A 710 -19.48 -26.72 -6.02
N ARG A 711 -19.24 -26.71 -7.33
CA ARG A 711 -18.14 -27.37 -8.03
C ARG A 711 -17.29 -26.34 -8.78
N ASN A 712 -16.08 -26.75 -9.19
CA ASN A 712 -15.28 -25.98 -10.13
C ASN A 712 -15.89 -26.07 -11.54
N GLY A 713 -16.41 -24.94 -12.02
CA GLY A 713 -16.90 -24.79 -13.38
C GLY A 713 -15.80 -24.50 -14.40
N SER A 714 -16.22 -24.07 -15.59
CA SER A 714 -15.29 -23.63 -16.63
C SER A 714 -14.39 -22.49 -16.12
N ASN A 715 -13.11 -22.55 -16.48
CA ASN A 715 -12.09 -21.57 -16.08
C ASN A 715 -12.01 -21.28 -14.56
N ASN A 716 -12.37 -22.27 -13.71
CA ASN A 716 -12.46 -22.15 -12.25
C ASN A 716 -13.55 -21.16 -11.75
N CYS A 717 -14.63 -20.99 -12.51
CA CYS A 717 -15.80 -20.25 -12.05
C CYS A 717 -16.62 -21.06 -11.02
N VAL A 718 -17.40 -20.37 -10.19
CA VAL A 718 -18.36 -21.00 -9.28
C VAL A 718 -19.46 -21.68 -10.11
N SER A 719 -19.58 -23.01 -9.99
CA SER A 719 -20.62 -23.82 -10.64
C SER A 719 -21.55 -24.43 -9.60
N ILE A 720 -22.84 -24.09 -9.65
CA ILE A 720 -23.84 -24.47 -8.65
C ILE A 720 -24.67 -25.63 -9.21
N VAL A 721 -24.77 -26.72 -8.45
CA VAL A 721 -25.58 -27.90 -8.82
C VAL A 721 -27.02 -27.69 -8.40
N VAL A 722 -27.91 -27.51 -9.36
CA VAL A 722 -29.34 -27.26 -9.15
C VAL A 722 -30.14 -28.56 -9.29
N TYR A 723 -30.91 -28.89 -8.25
CA TYR A 723 -31.71 -30.12 -8.19
C TYR A 723 -32.82 -30.17 -9.26
N PRO A 724 -33.28 -31.38 -9.64
CA PRO A 724 -34.42 -31.55 -10.56
C PRO A 724 -35.66 -30.79 -10.08
N GLN A 725 -36.38 -30.17 -11.01
CA GLN A 725 -37.64 -29.46 -10.74
C GLN A 725 -37.52 -28.31 -9.71
N TYR A 726 -36.31 -27.84 -9.40
CA TYR A 726 -36.12 -26.69 -8.51
C TYR A 726 -36.57 -25.40 -9.18
N GLU A 727 -37.27 -24.56 -8.43
CA GLU A 727 -37.66 -23.20 -8.79
C GLU A 727 -37.56 -22.31 -7.55
N GLY A 728 -36.69 -21.31 -7.61
CA GLY A 728 -36.45 -20.44 -6.47
C GLY A 728 -35.34 -19.43 -6.72
N THR A 729 -35.03 -18.66 -5.68
CA THR A 729 -33.96 -17.65 -5.70
C THR A 729 -32.76 -18.18 -4.94
N LEU A 730 -31.61 -18.24 -5.62
CA LEU A 730 -30.34 -18.64 -5.03
C LEU A 730 -29.55 -17.40 -4.58
N GLU A 731 -28.87 -17.54 -3.46
CA GLU A 731 -27.93 -16.58 -2.88
C GLU A 731 -26.55 -17.24 -2.76
N VAL A 732 -25.53 -16.66 -3.39
CA VAL A 732 -24.14 -17.11 -3.30
C VAL A 732 -23.32 -16.06 -2.57
N ARG A 733 -22.61 -16.48 -1.53
CA ARG A 733 -21.78 -15.58 -0.71
C ARG A 733 -20.54 -16.26 -0.17
N TYR A 734 -19.52 -15.45 0.14
CA TYR A 734 -18.32 -15.91 0.80
C TYR A 734 -18.52 -15.99 2.33
N VAL A 735 -18.34 -17.16 2.93
CA VAL A 735 -18.59 -17.39 4.36
C VAL A 735 -17.29 -17.49 5.12
N ILE A 736 -17.07 -16.59 6.10
CA ILE A 736 -15.88 -16.64 6.95
C ILE A 736 -15.90 -17.89 7.85
N PRO A 737 -14.91 -18.80 7.75
CA PRO A 737 -14.82 -20.00 8.58
C PRO A 737 -14.75 -19.69 10.08
N MET A 738 -15.31 -20.59 10.90
CA MET A 738 -15.28 -20.42 12.37
C MET A 738 -13.86 -20.36 12.92
N LEU A 739 -12.92 -21.13 12.36
CA LEU A 739 -11.51 -21.12 12.75
C LEU A 739 -10.88 -19.72 12.57
N TRP A 740 -11.26 -19.00 11.52
CA TRP A 740 -10.75 -17.64 11.28
C TRP A 740 -11.31 -16.66 12.31
N LYS A 741 -12.59 -16.79 12.67
CA LYS A 741 -13.22 -16.00 13.75
C LYS A 741 -12.51 -16.22 15.08
N VAL A 742 -12.10 -17.45 15.39
CA VAL A 742 -11.26 -17.76 16.56
C VAL A 742 -9.91 -17.04 16.47
N GLY A 743 -9.27 -17.03 15.31
CA GLY A 743 -8.06 -16.24 15.06
C GLY A 743 -8.24 -14.75 15.34
N TYR A 744 -9.35 -14.16 14.89
CA TYR A 744 -9.68 -12.76 15.17
C TYR A 744 -9.80 -12.48 16.67
N MET A 745 -10.46 -13.38 17.42
CA MET A 745 -10.59 -13.25 18.88
C MET A 745 -9.23 -13.36 19.58
N ILE A 746 -8.38 -14.34 19.20
CA ILE A 746 -7.04 -14.52 19.78
C ILE A 746 -6.20 -13.26 19.59
N SER A 747 -6.19 -12.71 18.38
CA SER A 747 -5.49 -11.45 18.09
C SER A 747 -6.01 -10.30 18.93
N ALA A 748 -7.33 -10.10 19.00
CA ALA A 748 -7.95 -9.02 19.76
C ALA A 748 -7.59 -9.08 21.25
N VAL A 749 -7.71 -10.27 21.87
CA VAL A 749 -7.37 -10.49 23.28
C VAL A 749 -5.87 -10.29 23.52
N SER A 750 -5.02 -10.77 22.62
CA SER A 750 -3.55 -10.63 22.72
C SER A 750 -3.12 -9.17 22.66
N ILE A 751 -3.71 -8.39 21.75
CA ILE A 751 -3.47 -6.94 21.63
C ILE A 751 -3.93 -6.22 22.90
N ALA A 752 -5.15 -6.50 23.38
CA ALA A 752 -5.67 -5.91 24.61
C ALA A 752 -4.79 -6.22 25.83
N GLY A 753 -4.34 -7.48 25.96
CA GLY A 753 -3.43 -7.91 27.02
C GLY A 753 -2.07 -7.20 26.95
N MET A 754 -1.51 -7.04 25.75
CA MET A 754 -0.27 -6.29 25.54
C MET A 754 -0.43 -4.82 25.96
N VAL A 755 -1.50 -4.15 25.54
CA VAL A 755 -1.79 -2.75 25.92
C VAL A 755 -1.95 -2.60 27.42
N ALA A 756 -2.68 -3.51 28.08
CA ALA A 756 -2.84 -3.52 29.54
C ALA A 756 -1.51 -3.73 30.28
N MET A 757 -0.62 -4.59 29.77
CA MET A 757 0.71 -4.81 30.32
C MET A 757 1.57 -3.54 30.27
N VAL A 758 1.57 -2.83 29.13
CA VAL A 758 2.28 -1.55 28.97
C VAL A 758 1.67 -0.48 29.88
N GLY A 759 0.35 -0.40 29.95
CA GLY A 759 -0.38 0.58 30.77
C GLY A 759 -0.10 0.40 32.27
N SER A 760 -0.21 -0.82 32.79
CA SER A 760 0.00 -1.13 34.20
C SER A 760 1.44 -0.86 34.66
N THR A 761 2.45 -1.14 33.83
CA THR A 761 3.85 -0.83 34.17
C THR A 761 4.15 0.67 34.14
N ARG A 762 3.52 1.44 33.25
CA ARG A 762 3.61 2.91 33.29
C ARG A 762 2.96 3.48 34.55
N TRP A 763 1.81 2.92 34.96
CA TRP A 763 1.12 3.35 36.18
C TRP A 763 1.93 3.07 37.45
N LYS A 764 2.46 1.85 37.59
CA LYS A 764 3.33 1.49 38.74
C LYS A 764 4.56 2.40 38.86
N ARG A 765 5.15 2.81 37.73
CA ARG A 765 6.28 3.75 37.69
C ARG A 765 5.93 5.22 37.97
N LYS A 766 4.66 5.61 37.88
CA LYS A 766 4.23 6.94 38.30
C LYS A 766 3.94 6.99 39.81
N LYS A 767 3.67 5.84 40.42
CA LYS A 767 3.39 5.69 41.85
C LYS A 767 4.64 5.42 42.70
N ALA A 768 5.62 4.73 42.14
CA ALA A 768 6.99 4.63 42.68
C ALA A 768 7.80 5.84 42.24
#